data_AF-A0A3M1BCA2-F1
#
_entry.id   AF-A0A3M1BCA2-F1
#
_cell.length_a   1.000
_cell.length_b   1.000
_cell.length_c   1.000
_cell.angle_alpha   90.00
_cell.angle_beta   90.00
_cell.angle_gamma   90.00
#
_symmetry.space_group_name_H-M   'P 1'
#
loop_
_entity.id
_entity.type
_entity.pdbx_description
1 polymer ?
#
loop_
_entity_poly.entity_id
_entity_poly.type
_entity_poly.pdbx_seq_one_letter_code
_entity_poly.pdbx_strand_id
1 'polypeptide(L)'
;MERGGELAGSLPLTLLFQIARTLWEKIVLVQSRDATCHLLEQLNSDHIFENNVNIIKFIMKLPPFLQYLPIALFLAFGFHAANAQNNIALGKSTKQSSSTLEGPPQLAVDGNTDGGWTPTSQPFTNTNEEDNPWWEVDLGKVYDISEIRIWRRTDACCWKDIEGAYVMVSEQPIAQSSTTANLFVTGPITFNGINDNPKILKGNARGRYVRIHLPGHRKVMVLSEVEVFGTPAPSVPVAASPASGNIAKGKSARQSTTAYGDAISGAGNAVDGNTNAFWRHDAGNSITHTNYEDNPWWEVDLGKVYDISAIKIYNRADCCWQRLQNFYVMVSEKPIAASSTSEMQYVKGPLGFTGPDEKVKELNGNARGQYVRIFIQGSNQILSLAEVEVFGSPAGPSTESLLSAFYQSHGGEDKFNPIYKEALSTMLHAEDAVKKGGYSQAKKLLDGIWAKYPIGDKVWYQGGQKVNDTNIGFPVAYNSLRMLTDIVDFHLKNPSGAQPVKVATWRVALVGCSNGVKPTSLADLSSGRGTPVTHHLDSRLQADNYRIIKQSLDLFSRYVVAMTDGKMKVEVEFLELPDVCLDTKVNPQHADPTTLQPVWDAAATRAVFDKTDWWWVIYPSQVPEDDPANPVGFDKNAYITGGMYGYEKDGPVFVVDDRWLLRKPPHMGHGPTSDVERRAYLPQWLQHEFFHHLFSRYPELNLEPNGHDWFNRSFWPADFKGEFESDYYQEALHKRLKKANPPLHVKLSGHYAPALLAQLSPSDLIGSYVYENPSNDWHYGQIYEKGGKYFWKNRTGVQWEVTPMLSEGMVKNESATYYPGKNFTISLKADTDGNILPAIDGLYFSGGFYKRQ
;
A
#
# COMPACT_ATOMS: atom_id res chain seq x y z
N MET A 1 -55.16 -27.79 28.35
CA MET A 1 -56.21 -28.80 28.05
C MET A 1 -55.56 -29.81 27.11
N GLU A 2 -55.43 -31.11 27.34
CA GLU A 2 -55.93 -32.05 28.35
C GLU A 2 -55.11 -33.35 28.22
N ARG A 3 -54.78 -34.00 29.37
CA ARG A 3 -54.55 -35.45 29.62
C ARG A 3 -53.39 -36.16 28.88
N GLY A 4 -52.56 -37.02 29.48
CA GLY A 4 -52.39 -37.59 30.83
C GLY A 4 -50.90 -37.97 30.99
N GLY A 5 -50.31 -38.09 32.19
CA GLY A 5 -50.54 -39.18 33.14
C GLY A 5 -50.34 -40.55 32.46
N GLU A 6 -49.49 -41.48 32.90
CA GLU A 6 -48.64 -41.65 34.09
C GLU A 6 -47.92 -43.01 33.86
N LEU A 7 -46.64 -43.16 34.24
CA LEU A 7 -46.07 -44.30 35.02
C LEU A 7 -44.61 -44.66 34.69
N ALA A 8 -43.77 -44.43 35.72
CA ALA A 8 -42.65 -45.23 36.23
C ALA A 8 -41.50 -45.66 35.27
N GLY A 9 -40.22 -45.44 35.58
CA GLY A 9 -39.59 -44.97 36.80
C GLY A 9 -38.19 -44.45 36.50
N SER A 10 -37.87 -43.32 37.11
CA SER A 10 -36.64 -42.55 36.94
C SER A 10 -35.43 -43.27 37.53
N LEU A 11 -34.43 -43.54 36.70
CA LEU A 11 -33.04 -43.50 37.19
C LEU A 11 -32.77 -42.04 37.62
N PRO A 12 -32.20 -41.80 38.81
CA PRO A 12 -31.92 -40.44 39.26
C PRO A 12 -31.03 -39.74 38.24
N LEU A 13 -31.39 -38.52 37.84
CA LEU A 13 -30.62 -37.69 36.91
C LEU A 13 -29.15 -37.57 37.36
N THR A 14 -28.92 -37.64 38.67
CA THR A 14 -27.59 -37.69 39.31
C THR A 14 -26.76 -38.90 38.90
N LEU A 15 -27.35 -40.08 38.69
CA LEU A 15 -26.63 -41.26 38.23
C LEU A 15 -26.27 -41.16 36.73
N LEU A 16 -27.15 -40.58 35.91
CA LEU A 16 -26.86 -40.26 34.50
C LEU A 16 -25.75 -39.21 34.37
N PHE A 17 -25.75 -38.19 35.23
CA PHE A 17 -24.66 -37.21 35.31
C PHE A 17 -23.35 -37.81 35.81
N GLN A 18 -23.38 -38.74 36.77
CA GLN A 18 -22.17 -39.44 37.23
C GLN A 18 -21.59 -40.36 36.15
N ILE A 19 -22.44 -41.08 35.41
CA ILE A 19 -21.98 -41.93 34.30
C ILE A 19 -21.40 -41.06 33.17
N ALA A 20 -22.07 -39.97 32.80
CA ALA A 20 -21.59 -39.03 31.79
C ALA A 20 -20.28 -38.34 32.19
N ARG A 21 -20.13 -37.97 33.46
CA ARG A 21 -18.90 -37.39 34.01
C ARG A 21 -17.75 -38.40 34.05
N THR A 22 -18.03 -39.65 34.41
CA THR A 22 -17.01 -40.72 34.43
C THR A 22 -16.55 -41.08 33.00
N LEU A 23 -17.45 -41.00 32.01
CA LEU A 23 -17.13 -41.15 30.59
C LEU A 23 -16.32 -39.95 30.07
N TRP A 24 -16.68 -38.72 30.46
CA TRP A 24 -15.95 -37.51 30.11
C TRP A 24 -14.53 -37.49 30.68
N GLU A 25 -14.36 -37.81 31.97
CA GLU A 25 -13.05 -37.86 32.63
C GLU A 25 -12.15 -38.96 32.01
N LYS A 26 -12.73 -40.08 31.55
CA LYS A 26 -11.97 -41.13 30.83
C LYS A 26 -11.61 -40.78 29.39
N ILE A 27 -12.43 -39.98 28.69
CA ILE A 27 -12.12 -39.50 27.33
C ILE A 27 -11.01 -38.43 27.37
N VAL A 28 -11.04 -37.54 28.37
CA VAL A 28 -10.04 -36.49 28.55
C VAL A 28 -8.68 -37.08 29.00
N LEU A 29 -8.67 -38.14 29.82
CA LEU A 29 -7.44 -38.81 30.25
C LEU A 29 -6.72 -39.62 29.14
N VAL A 30 -7.39 -39.92 28.03
CA VAL A 30 -6.76 -40.58 26.87
C VAL A 30 -6.07 -39.56 25.95
N GLN A 31 -6.42 -38.27 26.04
CA GLN A 31 -5.83 -37.22 25.19
C GLN A 31 -4.59 -36.54 25.80
N SER A 32 -4.18 -36.87 27.03
CA SER A 32 -3.07 -36.19 27.73
C SER A 32 -1.82 -37.06 27.95
N ARG A 33 -1.57 -38.10 27.14
CA ARG A 33 -0.27 -38.81 27.14
C ARG A 33 0.37 -38.80 25.74
N ASP A 34 1.52 -38.14 25.69
CA ASP A 34 2.58 -38.14 24.68
C ASP A 34 2.42 -39.09 23.48
N ALA A 35 2.20 -38.50 22.29
CA ALA A 35 2.70 -39.00 21.01
C ALA A 35 2.51 -37.93 19.91
N THR A 36 3.29 -36.86 19.96
CA THR A 36 3.51 -36.01 18.77
C THR A 36 4.61 -36.67 17.92
N CYS A 37 4.43 -36.65 16.59
CA CYS A 37 5.32 -37.18 15.54
C CYS A 37 5.16 -38.66 15.16
N HIS A 38 4.04 -39.02 14.51
CA HIS A 38 4.08 -39.92 13.32
C HIS A 38 2.77 -40.06 12.50
N LEU A 39 1.70 -39.31 12.76
CA LEU A 39 0.41 -39.53 12.05
C LEU A 39 0.06 -38.52 10.95
N LEU A 40 0.84 -37.44 10.76
CA LEU A 40 0.53 -36.40 9.76
C LEU A 40 1.19 -36.62 8.39
N GLU A 41 1.92 -37.72 8.20
CA GLU A 41 2.54 -38.07 6.90
C GLU A 41 1.80 -39.19 6.13
N GLN A 42 0.65 -39.68 6.64
CA GLN A 42 -0.13 -40.73 5.96
C GLN A 42 -1.56 -40.31 5.53
N LEU A 43 -1.91 -39.03 5.61
CA LEU A 43 -3.22 -38.52 5.14
C LEU A 43 -3.15 -37.81 3.79
N ASN A 44 -2.25 -38.26 2.92
CA ASN A 44 -2.17 -37.79 1.53
C ASN A 44 -2.18 -38.97 0.56
N SER A 45 -3.34 -39.61 0.36
CA SER A 45 -3.79 -40.16 -0.93
C SER A 45 -5.15 -40.84 -0.82
N ASP A 46 -5.94 -40.69 -1.89
CA ASP A 46 -7.15 -41.39 -2.31
C ASP A 46 -7.54 -42.68 -1.55
N HIS A 47 -8.68 -42.68 -0.83
CA HIS A 47 -9.65 -43.79 -0.71
C HIS A 47 -10.75 -43.49 0.34
N ILE A 48 -11.92 -42.96 -0.07
CA ILE A 48 -13.07 -42.69 0.83
C ILE A 48 -14.26 -43.66 0.64
N PHE A 49 -14.22 -44.63 -0.28
CA PHE A 49 -15.46 -45.36 -0.63
C PHE A 49 -15.71 -46.74 0.02
N GLU A 50 -14.73 -47.41 0.65
CA GLU A 50 -14.95 -48.79 1.14
C GLU A 50 -15.38 -48.92 2.62
N ASN A 51 -15.24 -47.88 3.45
CA ASN A 51 -15.53 -47.99 4.90
C ASN A 51 -17.01 -47.83 5.30
N ASN A 52 -17.91 -47.47 4.38
CA ASN A 52 -19.32 -47.22 4.72
C ASN A 52 -20.19 -48.49 4.80
N VAL A 53 -19.80 -49.61 4.18
CA VAL A 53 -20.64 -50.83 4.12
C VAL A 53 -20.64 -51.60 5.44
N ASN A 54 -19.55 -51.57 6.21
CA ASN A 54 -19.44 -52.30 7.47
C ASN A 54 -20.18 -51.61 8.62
N ILE A 55 -20.28 -50.28 8.61
CA ILE A 55 -21.03 -49.49 9.59
C ILE A 55 -22.54 -49.71 9.42
N ILE A 56 -23.03 -49.74 8.18
CA ILE A 56 -24.45 -49.97 7.87
C ILE A 56 -24.90 -51.38 8.29
N LYS A 57 -24.06 -52.40 8.06
CA LYS A 57 -24.35 -53.79 8.49
C LYS A 57 -24.38 -53.96 10.02
N PHE A 58 -23.69 -53.10 10.76
CA PHE A 58 -23.71 -53.09 12.22
C PHE A 58 -24.97 -52.40 12.76
N ILE A 59 -25.38 -51.29 12.15
CA ILE A 59 -26.59 -50.53 12.54
C ILE A 59 -27.88 -51.35 12.33
N MET A 60 -27.96 -52.15 11.26
CA MET A 60 -29.13 -53.00 10.98
C MET A 60 -29.31 -54.20 11.94
N LYS A 61 -28.33 -54.50 12.81
CA LYS A 61 -28.41 -55.60 13.80
C LYS A 61 -28.86 -55.15 15.19
N LEU A 62 -29.10 -53.86 15.42
CA LEU A 62 -29.54 -53.33 16.72
C LEU A 62 -31.07 -53.43 16.89
N PRO A 63 -31.60 -53.61 18.13
CA PRO A 63 -33.04 -53.63 18.40
C PRO A 63 -33.73 -52.31 18.00
N PRO A 64 -35.03 -52.31 17.64
CA PRO A 64 -35.71 -51.16 17.02
C PRO A 64 -35.65 -49.84 17.80
N PHE A 65 -35.53 -49.89 19.12
CA PHE A 65 -35.45 -48.70 19.97
C PHE A 65 -34.05 -48.05 20.00
N LEU A 66 -33.00 -48.75 19.54
CA LEU A 66 -31.61 -48.24 19.46
C LEU A 66 -31.24 -47.75 18.05
N GLN A 67 -32.06 -48.03 17.03
CA GLN A 67 -31.81 -47.58 15.65
C GLN A 67 -32.09 -46.08 15.45
N TYR A 68 -32.82 -45.43 16.37
CA TYR A 68 -33.14 -44.00 16.32
C TYR A 68 -32.14 -43.12 17.10
N LEU A 69 -31.25 -43.71 17.91
CA LEU A 69 -30.24 -42.97 18.68
C LEU A 69 -29.18 -42.26 17.81
N PRO A 70 -28.69 -42.87 16.70
CA PRO A 70 -27.73 -42.21 15.81
C PRO A 70 -28.35 -41.05 15.03
N ILE A 71 -29.62 -41.16 14.62
CA ILE A 71 -30.34 -40.12 13.86
C ILE A 71 -30.72 -38.95 14.78
N ALA A 72 -31.10 -39.23 16.03
CA ALA A 72 -31.33 -38.20 17.04
C ALA A 72 -30.03 -37.47 17.43
N LEU A 73 -28.88 -38.16 17.50
CA LEU A 73 -27.58 -37.49 17.65
C LEU A 73 -27.21 -36.70 16.39
N PHE A 74 -27.41 -37.23 15.18
CA PHE A 74 -27.07 -36.50 13.95
C PHE A 74 -27.97 -35.28 13.71
N LEU A 75 -29.24 -35.31 14.14
CA LEU A 75 -30.14 -34.15 14.08
C LEU A 75 -29.93 -33.18 15.25
N ALA A 76 -29.57 -33.66 16.46
CA ALA A 76 -29.24 -32.79 17.59
C ALA A 76 -27.88 -32.08 17.43
N PHE A 77 -26.88 -32.75 16.85
CA PHE A 77 -25.58 -32.17 16.51
C PHE A 77 -25.56 -31.48 15.13
N GLY A 78 -26.42 -31.91 14.19
CA GLY A 78 -26.56 -31.29 12.87
C GLY A 78 -27.34 -29.97 12.85
N PHE A 79 -28.23 -29.72 13.83
CA PHE A 79 -28.95 -28.45 13.94
C PHE A 79 -28.33 -27.44 14.93
N HIS A 80 -27.40 -27.84 15.81
CA HIS A 80 -26.61 -26.89 16.60
C HIS A 80 -25.32 -26.44 15.90
N ALA A 81 -24.87 -27.13 14.84
CA ALA A 81 -23.75 -26.70 14.01
C ALA A 81 -24.15 -25.70 12.90
N ALA A 82 -25.43 -25.37 12.76
CA ALA A 82 -25.95 -24.55 11.66
C ALA A 82 -26.39 -23.13 12.06
N ASN A 83 -26.12 -22.67 13.30
CA ASN A 83 -26.44 -21.29 13.67
C ASN A 83 -25.44 -20.61 14.64
N ALA A 84 -24.19 -21.06 14.67
CA ALA A 84 -23.09 -20.18 15.03
C ALA A 84 -22.61 -19.53 13.73
N GLN A 85 -22.84 -18.23 13.55
CA GLN A 85 -21.91 -17.46 12.72
C GLN A 85 -20.51 -17.82 13.24
N ASN A 86 -19.58 -18.22 12.37
CA ASN A 86 -18.27 -18.70 12.82
C ASN A 86 -17.55 -17.61 13.63
N ASN A 87 -17.52 -17.73 14.97
CA ASN A 87 -16.70 -16.86 15.83
C ASN A 87 -15.23 -17.10 15.47
N ILE A 88 -14.61 -16.11 14.84
CA ILE A 88 -13.23 -16.14 14.35
C ILE A 88 -12.24 -16.20 15.51
N ALA A 89 -12.58 -15.59 16.65
CA ALA A 89 -11.70 -15.48 17.81
C ALA A 89 -11.58 -16.79 18.61
N LEU A 90 -12.52 -17.73 18.44
CA LEU A 90 -12.57 -18.99 19.20
C LEU A 90 -11.23 -19.76 19.13
N GLY A 91 -10.64 -20.01 20.30
CA GLY A 91 -9.39 -20.75 20.47
C GLY A 91 -8.14 -20.03 19.94
N LYS A 92 -8.22 -18.75 19.62
CA LYS A 92 -7.08 -17.97 19.09
C LYS A 92 -6.07 -17.58 20.14
N SER A 93 -4.88 -17.16 19.70
CA SER A 93 -3.82 -16.72 20.60
C SER A 93 -4.16 -15.36 21.21
N THR A 94 -4.04 -15.25 22.53
CA THR A 94 -4.42 -14.05 23.28
C THR A 94 -3.30 -13.55 24.18
N LYS A 95 -3.34 -12.25 24.48
CA LYS A 95 -2.46 -11.55 25.43
C LYS A 95 -3.28 -10.57 26.25
N GLN A 96 -2.82 -10.23 27.44
CA GLN A 96 -3.35 -9.13 28.23
C GLN A 96 -2.22 -8.44 28.99
N SER A 97 -2.43 -7.18 29.38
CA SER A 97 -1.43 -6.31 30.03
C SER A 97 -0.82 -6.95 31.28
N SER A 98 -1.64 -7.65 32.07
CA SER A 98 -1.23 -8.44 33.22
C SER A 98 -2.25 -9.56 33.48
N SER A 99 -1.87 -10.62 34.20
CA SER A 99 -2.77 -11.75 34.48
C SER A 99 -2.71 -12.14 35.94
N THR A 100 -3.87 -12.33 36.56
CA THR A 100 -3.99 -13.09 37.82
C THR A 100 -3.84 -14.59 37.53
N LEU A 101 -3.45 -15.38 38.53
CA LEU A 101 -3.23 -16.83 38.38
C LEU A 101 -4.51 -17.57 37.89
N GLU A 102 -5.69 -17.04 38.22
CA GLU A 102 -7.00 -17.66 37.97
C GLU A 102 -7.74 -17.07 36.76
N GLY A 103 -7.23 -16.00 36.13
CA GLY A 103 -7.88 -15.31 35.01
C GLY A 103 -6.98 -15.09 33.79
N PRO A 104 -6.44 -16.15 33.16
CA PRO A 104 -5.56 -16.02 32.00
C PRO A 104 -6.33 -15.54 30.75
N PRO A 105 -5.67 -14.91 29.77
CA PRO A 105 -6.35 -14.23 28.66
C PRO A 105 -7.09 -15.17 27.69
N GLN A 106 -6.82 -16.46 27.71
CA GLN A 106 -7.45 -17.44 26.81
C GLN A 106 -8.92 -17.70 27.16
N LEU A 107 -9.35 -17.39 28.40
CA LEU A 107 -10.73 -17.56 28.82
C LEU A 107 -11.70 -16.70 28.02
N ALA A 108 -11.27 -15.56 27.47
CA ALA A 108 -12.14 -14.71 26.65
C ALA A 108 -12.33 -15.22 25.20
N VAL A 109 -11.79 -16.38 24.85
CA VAL A 109 -11.96 -17.00 23.53
C VAL A 109 -12.17 -18.52 23.63
N ASP A 110 -12.65 -19.00 24.78
CA ASP A 110 -12.81 -20.44 25.02
C ASP A 110 -14.20 -20.94 24.60
N GLY A 111 -15.08 -20.04 24.18
CA GLY A 111 -16.45 -20.31 23.77
C GLY A 111 -17.45 -20.35 24.93
N ASN A 112 -17.01 -20.04 26.16
CA ASN A 112 -17.86 -19.98 27.33
C ASN A 112 -18.32 -18.54 27.61
N THR A 113 -19.57 -18.25 27.27
CA THR A 113 -20.18 -16.93 27.47
C THR A 113 -20.67 -16.69 28.91
N ASP A 114 -20.45 -17.63 29.84
CA ASP A 114 -20.87 -17.50 31.23
C ASP A 114 -20.04 -16.44 31.98
N GLY A 115 -20.71 -15.39 32.45
CA GLY A 115 -20.10 -14.35 33.28
C GLY A 115 -20.23 -14.57 34.79
N GLY A 116 -20.78 -15.70 35.23
CA GLY A 116 -21.04 -15.97 36.64
C GLY A 116 -19.80 -16.44 37.40
N TRP A 117 -19.48 -15.76 38.50
CA TRP A 117 -18.46 -16.24 39.43
C TRP A 117 -19.03 -17.25 40.43
N THR A 118 -18.31 -18.35 40.67
CA THR A 118 -18.56 -19.26 41.80
C THR A 118 -17.26 -19.53 42.57
N PRO A 119 -17.31 -19.95 43.85
CA PRO A 119 -16.11 -20.29 44.62
C PRO A 119 -15.25 -21.41 44.00
N THR A 120 -15.77 -22.14 43.01
CA THR A 120 -15.09 -23.28 42.36
C THR A 120 -14.86 -23.10 40.86
N SER A 121 -15.27 -21.97 40.28
CA SER A 121 -15.11 -21.72 38.84
C SER A 121 -15.13 -20.21 38.54
N GLN A 122 -14.10 -19.75 37.83
CA GLN A 122 -13.97 -18.40 37.29
C GLN A 122 -13.89 -18.48 35.76
N PRO A 123 -15.03 -18.35 35.04
CA PRO A 123 -15.09 -18.43 33.58
C PRO A 123 -14.79 -17.09 32.89
N PHE A 124 -13.79 -16.33 33.35
CA PHE A 124 -13.45 -15.02 32.77
C PHE A 124 -11.99 -14.60 33.01
N THR A 125 -11.47 -13.77 32.10
CA THR A 125 -10.14 -13.16 32.20
C THR A 125 -10.08 -12.18 33.37
N ASN A 126 -8.89 -11.94 33.93
CA ASN A 126 -8.72 -10.98 35.01
C ASN A 126 -7.29 -10.43 35.07
N THR A 127 -7.16 -9.12 34.81
CA THR A 127 -5.89 -8.40 34.97
C THR A 127 -5.59 -8.09 36.44
N ASN A 128 -4.35 -7.73 36.77
CA ASN A 128 -4.08 -7.07 38.04
C ASN A 128 -4.71 -5.66 38.05
N GLU A 129 -4.79 -5.05 39.23
CA GLU A 129 -5.12 -3.63 39.34
C GLU A 129 -3.96 -2.79 38.78
N GLU A 130 -4.19 -2.11 37.66
CA GLU A 130 -3.16 -1.39 36.94
C GLU A 130 -3.72 -0.19 36.16
N ASP A 131 -2.84 0.66 35.63
CA ASP A 131 -3.25 1.78 34.79
C ASP A 131 -3.43 1.34 33.34
N ASN A 132 -4.56 1.70 32.75
CA ASN A 132 -4.92 1.44 31.36
C ASN A 132 -4.81 -0.04 30.90
N PRO A 133 -5.42 -1.01 31.61
CA PRO A 133 -5.35 -2.43 31.27
C PRO A 133 -5.91 -2.72 29.87
N TRP A 134 -5.42 -3.78 29.25
CA TRP A 134 -5.87 -4.21 27.93
C TRP A 134 -5.81 -5.73 27.74
N TRP A 135 -6.66 -6.22 26.84
CA TRP A 135 -6.69 -7.60 26.36
C TRP A 135 -6.69 -7.62 24.83
N GLU A 136 -6.02 -8.58 24.21
CA GLU A 136 -5.86 -8.68 22.76
C GLU A 136 -5.93 -10.13 22.26
N VAL A 137 -6.54 -10.32 21.10
CA VAL A 137 -6.53 -11.57 20.33
C VAL A 137 -5.89 -11.39 18.95
N ASP A 138 -5.06 -12.36 18.56
CA ASP A 138 -4.55 -12.54 17.20
C ASP A 138 -5.41 -13.57 16.44
N LEU A 139 -6.20 -13.12 15.47
CA LEU A 139 -7.09 -13.93 14.65
C LEU A 139 -6.32 -14.86 13.67
N GLY A 140 -5.01 -14.66 13.53
CA GLY A 140 -4.06 -15.43 12.71
C GLY A 140 -3.94 -14.98 11.25
N LYS A 141 -4.97 -14.31 10.71
CA LYS A 141 -4.99 -13.68 9.38
C LYS A 141 -5.90 -12.46 9.39
N VAL A 142 -5.88 -11.66 8.32
CA VAL A 142 -6.73 -10.47 8.19
C VAL A 142 -8.16 -10.86 7.83
N TYR A 143 -9.12 -10.28 8.53
CA TYR A 143 -10.55 -10.41 8.27
C TYR A 143 -11.17 -9.03 8.03
N ASP A 144 -12.18 -8.98 7.17
CA ASP A 144 -13.15 -7.90 7.16
C ASP A 144 -14.16 -8.19 8.27
N ILE A 145 -13.92 -7.62 9.44
CA ILE A 145 -14.71 -7.79 10.66
C ILE A 145 -15.97 -6.94 10.52
N SER A 146 -17.12 -7.59 10.62
CA SER A 146 -18.45 -6.97 10.52
C SER A 146 -19.11 -6.79 11.88
N GLU A 147 -18.72 -7.58 12.89
CA GLU A 147 -19.31 -7.56 14.22
C GLU A 147 -18.33 -8.08 15.28
N ILE A 148 -18.31 -7.44 16.44
CA ILE A 148 -17.63 -7.91 17.66
C ILE A 148 -18.65 -7.96 18.79
N ARG A 149 -18.72 -9.08 19.51
CA ARG A 149 -19.54 -9.24 20.72
C ARG A 149 -18.64 -9.37 21.93
N ILE A 150 -18.91 -8.57 22.96
CA ILE A 150 -18.16 -8.59 24.21
C ILE A 150 -19.09 -9.05 25.31
N TRP A 151 -18.78 -10.21 25.88
CA TRP A 151 -19.46 -10.79 27.03
C TRP A 151 -18.72 -10.39 28.30
N ARG A 152 -19.47 -9.88 29.26
CA ARG A 152 -18.95 -9.38 30.54
C ARG A 152 -19.37 -10.26 31.70
N ARG A 153 -18.67 -10.07 32.81
CA ARG A 153 -19.01 -10.62 34.13
C ARG A 153 -20.41 -10.20 34.57
N THR A 154 -21.20 -11.14 35.10
CA THR A 154 -22.65 -10.97 35.33
C THR A 154 -23.07 -10.96 36.80
N ASP A 155 -22.17 -11.19 37.77
CA ASP A 155 -22.51 -11.06 39.19
C ASP A 155 -22.67 -9.61 39.65
N ALA A 156 -23.53 -9.42 40.66
CA ALA A 156 -24.16 -8.15 41.01
C ALA A 156 -23.18 -7.01 41.39
N CYS A 157 -21.93 -7.31 41.77
CA CYS A 157 -20.94 -6.30 42.19
C CYS A 157 -20.22 -5.61 41.03
N CYS A 158 -20.11 -6.28 39.88
CA CYS A 158 -18.92 -6.14 39.03
C CYS A 158 -19.27 -6.03 37.54
N TRP A 159 -20.53 -5.69 37.23
CA TRP A 159 -21.01 -5.66 35.86
C TRP A 159 -20.51 -4.43 35.06
N LYS A 160 -19.95 -3.41 35.71
CA LYS A 160 -19.46 -2.18 35.06
C LYS A 160 -17.97 -2.17 34.75
N ASP A 161 -17.27 -3.28 34.96
CA ASP A 161 -15.79 -3.30 35.01
C ASP A 161 -15.11 -2.94 33.68
N ILE A 162 -15.82 -3.02 32.56
CA ILE A 162 -15.32 -2.63 31.22
C ILE A 162 -16.06 -1.43 30.61
N GLU A 163 -16.88 -0.71 31.39
CA GLU A 163 -17.54 0.52 30.94
C GLU A 163 -16.49 1.60 30.67
N GLY A 164 -16.53 2.21 29.48
CA GLY A 164 -15.55 3.18 29.01
C GLY A 164 -14.37 2.59 28.21
N ALA A 165 -14.31 1.27 28.02
CA ALA A 165 -13.28 0.65 27.19
C ALA A 165 -13.44 0.97 25.70
N TYR A 166 -12.35 0.91 24.95
CA TYR A 166 -12.31 1.04 23.49
C TYR A 166 -11.99 -0.31 22.85
N VAL A 167 -12.58 -0.59 21.69
CA VAL A 167 -12.11 -1.67 20.82
C VAL A 167 -11.23 -1.08 19.74
N MET A 168 -10.04 -1.65 19.59
CA MET A 168 -9.05 -1.31 18.58
C MET A 168 -8.87 -2.50 17.65
N VAL A 169 -8.97 -2.28 16.34
CA VAL A 169 -8.75 -3.30 15.31
C VAL A 169 -7.58 -2.88 14.43
N SER A 170 -6.66 -3.81 14.17
CA SER A 170 -5.42 -3.57 13.41
C SER A 170 -5.05 -4.75 12.53
N GLU A 171 -4.51 -4.51 11.34
CA GLU A 171 -3.86 -5.55 10.53
C GLU A 171 -2.46 -5.93 11.06
N GLN A 172 -1.83 -5.05 11.83
CA GLN A 172 -0.48 -5.20 12.41
C GLN A 172 -0.55 -5.34 13.94
N PRO A 173 0.47 -5.95 14.60
CA PRO A 173 0.51 -6.01 16.07
C PRO A 173 0.38 -4.62 16.70
N ILE A 174 -0.47 -4.47 17.71
CA ILE A 174 -0.72 -3.17 18.35
C ILE A 174 0.36 -2.93 19.42
N ALA A 175 1.14 -1.84 19.28
CA ALA A 175 2.16 -1.51 20.27
C ALA A 175 1.53 -1.00 21.58
N GLN A 176 2.28 -1.03 22.68
CA GLN A 176 1.77 -0.60 24.00
C GLN A 176 1.56 0.92 24.09
N SER A 177 2.24 1.71 23.25
CA SER A 177 2.14 3.17 23.14
C SER A 177 1.37 3.65 21.91
N SER A 178 0.66 2.76 21.21
CA SER A 178 -0.06 3.11 19.99
C SER A 178 -1.07 4.23 20.21
N THR A 179 -0.96 5.30 19.43
CA THR A 179 -2.00 6.33 19.30
C THR A 179 -3.07 5.85 18.32
N THR A 180 -4.29 6.41 18.42
CA THR A 180 -5.48 5.98 17.66
C THR A 180 -5.41 6.27 16.14
N ALA A 181 -4.31 6.83 15.63
CA ALA A 181 -4.20 7.34 14.26
C ALA A 181 -4.16 6.25 13.16
N ASN A 182 -3.83 5.00 13.51
CA ASN A 182 -3.70 3.87 12.56
C ASN A 182 -4.59 2.66 12.93
N LEU A 183 -5.60 2.87 13.77
CA LEU A 183 -6.45 1.80 14.30
C LEU A 183 -7.91 2.14 13.99
N PHE A 184 -8.72 1.15 13.64
CA PHE A 184 -10.16 1.33 13.82
C PHE A 184 -10.43 1.33 15.32
N VAL A 185 -10.87 2.46 15.86
CA VAL A 185 -11.16 2.63 17.29
C VAL A 185 -12.65 2.95 17.41
N THR A 186 -13.38 2.18 18.22
CA THR A 186 -14.76 2.50 18.53
C THR A 186 -14.85 3.77 19.39
N GLY A 187 -16.04 4.35 19.55
CA GLY A 187 -16.29 5.18 20.73
C GLY A 187 -16.12 4.37 22.04
N PRO A 188 -16.04 5.04 23.21
CA PRO A 188 -16.01 4.33 24.48
C PRO A 188 -17.28 3.49 24.64
N ILE A 189 -17.13 2.23 25.03
CA ILE A 189 -18.22 1.29 25.23
C ILE A 189 -19.06 1.75 26.43
N THR A 190 -20.37 1.85 26.23
CA THR A 190 -21.36 2.12 27.27
C THR A 190 -22.36 0.97 27.32
N PHE A 191 -22.93 0.68 28.50
CA PHE A 191 -23.88 -0.42 28.68
C PHE A 191 -25.26 0.09 29.10
N ASN A 192 -26.31 -0.37 28.42
CA ASN A 192 -27.70 -0.01 28.75
C ASN A 192 -28.30 -0.92 29.83
N GLY A 193 -27.62 -1.01 30.98
CA GLY A 193 -28.04 -1.83 32.13
C GLY A 193 -27.59 -3.30 32.06
N ILE A 194 -28.07 -4.12 33.02
CA ILE A 194 -27.53 -5.48 33.23
C ILE A 194 -27.82 -6.45 32.05
N ASN A 195 -28.82 -6.14 31.22
CA ASN A 195 -29.24 -6.99 30.11
C ASN A 195 -28.53 -6.66 28.78
N ASP A 196 -27.67 -5.63 28.71
CA ASP A 196 -26.81 -5.34 27.54
C ASP A 196 -25.57 -6.26 27.58
N ASN A 197 -25.79 -7.57 27.48
CA ASN A 197 -24.76 -8.62 27.50
C ASN A 197 -25.16 -9.76 26.53
N PRO A 198 -24.45 -9.97 25.41
CA PRO A 198 -23.20 -9.31 25.04
C PRO A 198 -23.42 -7.87 24.55
N LYS A 199 -22.39 -7.04 24.69
CA LYS A 199 -22.32 -5.79 23.95
C LYS A 199 -22.02 -6.09 22.49
N ILE A 200 -22.94 -5.74 21.61
CA ILE A 200 -22.77 -5.92 20.16
C ILE A 200 -22.24 -4.63 19.54
N LEU A 201 -21.08 -4.72 18.91
CA LEU A 201 -20.44 -3.64 18.16
C LEU A 201 -20.47 -4.01 16.68
N LYS A 202 -21.30 -3.31 15.90
CA LYS A 202 -21.41 -3.48 14.45
C LYS A 202 -20.62 -2.40 13.73
N GLY A 203 -19.88 -2.78 12.70
CA GLY A 203 -19.08 -1.87 11.89
C GLY A 203 -18.19 -2.65 10.92
N ASN A 204 -17.68 -1.99 9.89
CA ASN A 204 -16.76 -2.60 8.93
C ASN A 204 -15.32 -2.20 9.29
N ALA A 205 -14.60 -3.09 9.96
CA ALA A 205 -13.21 -2.91 10.33
C ALA A 205 -12.35 -4.02 9.73
N ARG A 206 -11.22 -3.69 9.11
CA ARG A 206 -10.29 -4.69 8.57
C ARG A 206 -9.14 -4.91 9.55
N GLY A 207 -8.89 -6.16 9.94
CA GLY A 207 -7.83 -6.44 10.92
C GLY A 207 -7.55 -7.91 11.20
N ARG A 208 -6.38 -8.15 11.78
CA ARG A 208 -5.90 -9.43 12.32
C ARG A 208 -5.87 -9.41 13.86
N TYR A 209 -5.63 -8.25 14.47
CA TYR A 209 -5.56 -8.06 15.91
C TYR A 209 -6.77 -7.27 16.39
N VAL A 210 -7.43 -7.76 17.44
CA VAL A 210 -8.52 -7.06 18.13
C VAL A 210 -8.10 -6.85 19.59
N ARG A 211 -8.00 -5.59 20.03
CA ARG A 211 -7.65 -5.21 21.40
C ARG A 211 -8.80 -4.48 22.06
N ILE A 212 -9.14 -4.87 23.28
CA ILE A 212 -10.01 -4.14 24.19
C ILE A 212 -9.10 -3.39 25.15
N HIS A 213 -9.24 -2.07 25.22
CA HIS A 213 -8.40 -1.19 26.02
C HIS A 213 -9.25 -0.35 26.97
N LEU A 214 -9.03 -0.47 28.28
CA LEU A 214 -9.80 0.24 29.30
C LEU A 214 -8.94 1.36 29.89
N PRO A 215 -9.16 2.62 29.50
CA PRO A 215 -8.40 3.75 30.02
C PRO A 215 -8.74 4.04 31.49
N GLY A 216 -7.77 4.58 32.23
CA GLY A 216 -7.94 5.08 33.58
C GLY A 216 -6.93 4.51 34.57
N HIS A 217 -6.87 5.14 35.74
CA HIS A 217 -5.97 4.73 36.82
C HIS A 217 -6.57 3.62 37.68
N ARG A 218 -5.73 2.68 38.12
CA ARG A 218 -6.07 1.58 39.05
C ARG A 218 -7.35 0.84 38.62
N LYS A 219 -7.37 0.41 37.36
CA LYS A 219 -8.46 -0.35 36.74
C LYS A 219 -8.16 -1.85 36.78
N VAL A 220 -9.21 -2.64 36.71
CA VAL A 220 -9.17 -4.09 36.51
C VAL A 220 -10.02 -4.40 35.29
N MET A 221 -9.50 -5.15 34.32
CA MET A 221 -10.24 -5.59 33.14
C MET A 221 -10.67 -7.04 33.29
N VAL A 222 -11.96 -7.28 33.10
CA VAL A 222 -12.58 -8.60 33.16
C VAL A 222 -13.43 -8.83 31.91
N LEU A 223 -13.13 -9.88 31.16
CA LEU A 223 -13.86 -10.29 29.96
C LEU A 223 -14.26 -11.75 30.10
N SER A 224 -15.54 -12.06 29.91
CA SER A 224 -16.03 -13.45 29.92
C SER A 224 -15.78 -14.10 28.58
N GLU A 225 -16.15 -13.44 27.48
CA GLU A 225 -15.93 -13.97 26.13
C GLU A 225 -15.88 -12.78 25.14
N VAL A 226 -15.09 -12.91 24.09
CA VAL A 226 -15.01 -11.96 22.98
C VAL A 226 -15.20 -12.73 21.68
N GLU A 227 -16.33 -12.50 21.03
CA GLU A 227 -16.63 -13.13 19.75
C GLU A 227 -16.39 -12.13 18.61
N VAL A 228 -15.74 -12.59 17.55
CA VAL A 228 -15.42 -11.76 16.37
C VAL A 228 -16.03 -12.42 15.13
N PHE A 229 -16.81 -11.66 14.37
CA PHE A 229 -17.45 -12.14 13.15
C PHE A 229 -17.05 -11.29 11.95
N GLY A 230 -16.89 -11.94 10.80
CA GLY A 230 -16.41 -11.32 9.59
C GLY A 230 -16.09 -12.37 8.53
N THR A 231 -15.61 -11.92 7.38
CA THR A 231 -15.12 -12.79 6.30
C THR A 231 -13.60 -12.71 6.22
N PRO A 232 -12.89 -13.81 5.92
CA PRO A 232 -11.47 -13.72 5.59
C PRO A 232 -11.29 -12.68 4.49
N ALA A 233 -10.43 -11.69 4.72
CA ALA A 233 -10.12 -10.74 3.67
C ALA A 233 -9.53 -11.53 2.48
N PRO A 234 -9.88 -11.21 1.22
CA PRO A 234 -9.40 -11.94 0.05
C PRO A 234 -7.87 -12.06 0.13
N SER A 235 -7.40 -13.31 0.16
CA SER A 235 -5.99 -13.61 0.28
C SER A 235 -5.30 -13.21 -1.02
N VAL A 236 -4.76 -12.01 -1.06
CA VAL A 236 -3.57 -11.75 -1.87
C VAL A 236 -2.55 -12.82 -1.46
N PRO A 237 -1.91 -13.54 -2.38
CA PRO A 237 -0.71 -14.29 -2.05
C PRO A 237 0.31 -13.25 -1.59
N VAL A 238 0.36 -13.02 -0.27
CA VAL A 238 1.41 -12.24 0.36
C VAL A 238 2.65 -13.10 0.18
N ALA A 239 3.39 -12.85 -0.91
CA ALA A 239 4.83 -13.02 -0.91
C ALA A 239 5.32 -12.52 0.44
N ALA A 240 5.95 -13.40 1.21
CA ALA A 240 6.36 -13.18 2.60
C ALA A 240 6.64 -11.70 2.83
N SER A 241 5.74 -11.02 3.55
CA SER A 241 6.02 -9.68 4.04
C SER A 241 7.41 -9.77 4.67
N PRO A 242 8.40 -8.96 4.26
CA PRO A 242 9.68 -8.97 4.96
C PRO A 242 9.34 -8.68 6.41
N ALA A 243 9.71 -9.60 7.29
CA ALA A 243 9.27 -9.64 8.66
C ALA A 243 9.39 -8.25 9.30
N SER A 244 8.30 -7.69 9.80
CA SER A 244 8.30 -6.54 10.71
C SER A 244 8.84 -6.91 12.10
N GLY A 245 9.71 -7.93 12.18
CA GLY A 245 10.39 -8.36 13.40
C GLY A 245 11.74 -7.67 13.53
N ASN A 246 12.25 -7.60 14.77
CA ASN A 246 13.61 -7.16 15.04
C ASN A 246 14.62 -7.99 14.21
N ILE A 247 15.23 -7.38 13.19
CA ILE A 247 16.22 -7.99 12.30
C ILE A 247 17.47 -8.40 13.08
N ALA A 248 17.82 -7.64 14.12
CA ALA A 248 19.00 -7.88 14.95
C ALA A 248 18.82 -9.06 15.90
N LYS A 249 17.59 -9.51 16.18
CA LYS A 249 17.34 -10.60 17.14
C LYS A 249 18.07 -11.88 16.74
N GLY A 250 18.88 -12.40 17.65
CA GLY A 250 19.70 -13.60 17.49
C GLY A 250 20.86 -13.44 16.49
N LYS A 251 21.17 -12.22 16.04
CA LYS A 251 22.29 -11.97 15.12
C LYS A 251 23.63 -11.97 15.85
N SER A 252 24.70 -12.13 15.08
CA SER A 252 26.05 -12.09 15.62
C SER A 252 26.37 -10.66 16.06
N ALA A 253 26.72 -10.49 17.33
CA ALA A 253 27.13 -9.22 17.90
C ALA A 253 28.51 -9.33 18.54
N ARG A 254 29.25 -8.23 18.53
CA ARG A 254 30.56 -8.09 19.18
C ARG A 254 30.67 -6.73 19.86
N GLN A 255 31.57 -6.62 20.83
CA GLN A 255 31.86 -5.38 21.55
C GLN A 255 33.36 -5.22 21.76
N SER A 256 33.83 -4.00 22.02
CA SER A 256 35.24 -3.64 22.17
C SER A 256 35.93 -4.47 23.26
N THR A 257 35.29 -4.58 24.42
CA THR A 257 35.72 -5.45 25.53
C THR A 257 34.49 -6.00 26.27
N THR A 258 34.65 -7.10 27.00
CA THR A 258 33.58 -7.67 27.85
C THR A 258 33.99 -7.63 29.33
N ALA A 259 33.18 -6.98 30.16
CA ALA A 259 33.30 -7.06 31.62
C ALA A 259 32.61 -8.32 32.15
N TYR A 260 33.07 -8.88 33.27
CA TYR A 260 32.42 -10.04 33.93
C TYR A 260 32.31 -11.34 33.09
N GLY A 261 32.93 -11.38 31.90
CA GLY A 261 32.90 -12.53 30.99
C GLY A 261 31.66 -12.61 30.09
N ASP A 262 31.80 -13.29 28.96
CA ASP A 262 30.76 -13.35 27.91
C ASP A 262 29.45 -14.02 28.38
N ALA A 263 29.53 -14.97 29.31
CA ALA A 263 28.35 -15.65 29.86
C ALA A 263 27.44 -14.74 30.70
N ILE A 264 27.95 -13.59 31.16
CA ILE A 264 27.19 -12.64 31.99
C ILE A 264 26.83 -11.39 31.18
N SER A 265 27.79 -10.80 30.44
CA SER A 265 27.55 -9.50 29.77
C SER A 265 28.10 -9.41 28.34
N GLY A 266 28.18 -10.56 27.67
CA GLY A 266 28.60 -10.64 26.28
C GLY A 266 27.70 -9.83 25.33
N ALA A 267 28.26 -9.47 24.18
CA ALA A 267 27.59 -8.62 23.20
C ALA A 267 26.23 -9.17 22.70
N GLY A 268 26.05 -10.49 22.71
CA GLY A 268 24.81 -11.16 22.31
C GLY A 268 23.59 -10.81 23.17
N ASN A 269 23.80 -10.33 24.39
CA ASN A 269 22.71 -9.92 25.28
C ASN A 269 21.89 -8.78 24.70
N ALA A 270 22.48 -7.85 23.93
CA ALA A 270 21.74 -6.76 23.31
C ALA A 270 20.96 -7.15 22.04
N VAL A 271 20.92 -8.44 21.70
CA VAL A 271 20.17 -8.98 20.55
C VAL A 271 19.44 -10.27 20.92
N ASP A 272 19.23 -10.54 22.21
CA ASP A 272 18.61 -11.78 22.66
C ASP A 272 17.06 -11.71 22.59
N GLY A 273 16.50 -10.52 22.35
CA GLY A 273 15.08 -10.25 22.30
C GLY A 273 14.44 -9.97 23.67
N ASN A 274 15.24 -9.70 24.70
CA ASN A 274 14.80 -9.40 26.05
C ASN A 274 15.16 -7.96 26.42
N THR A 275 14.15 -7.10 26.46
CA THR A 275 14.32 -5.66 26.76
C THR A 275 14.47 -5.35 28.26
N ASN A 276 14.78 -6.35 29.08
CA ASN A 276 14.90 -6.16 30.53
C ASN A 276 16.15 -5.32 30.88
N ALA A 277 15.88 -4.08 31.29
CA ALA A 277 16.89 -3.09 31.62
C ALA A 277 17.50 -3.22 33.05
N PHE A 278 17.21 -4.30 33.78
CA PHE A 278 17.76 -4.52 35.13
C PHE A 278 18.94 -5.48 35.14
N TRP A 279 20.09 -5.02 35.64
CA TRP A 279 21.31 -5.81 35.75
C TRP A 279 21.16 -7.01 36.68
N ARG A 280 21.65 -8.16 36.24
CA ARG A 280 21.82 -9.36 37.06
C ARG A 280 23.29 -9.75 37.14
N HIS A 281 23.71 -10.26 38.29
CA HIS A 281 25.09 -10.70 38.53
C HIS A 281 25.30 -12.19 38.22
N ASP A 282 24.45 -12.77 37.37
CA ASP A 282 24.44 -14.19 37.01
C ASP A 282 24.24 -14.39 35.50
N ALA A 283 24.20 -15.65 35.08
CA ALA A 283 24.02 -16.03 33.67
C ALA A 283 22.62 -15.72 33.10
N GLY A 284 21.68 -15.22 33.93
CA GLY A 284 20.37 -14.74 33.49
C GLY A 284 20.36 -13.26 33.13
N ASN A 285 21.52 -12.58 33.14
CA ASN A 285 21.64 -11.19 32.75
C ASN A 285 21.47 -11.01 31.24
N SER A 286 20.81 -9.92 30.86
CA SER A 286 20.47 -9.57 29.46
C SER A 286 21.00 -8.17 29.12
N ILE A 287 22.04 -7.71 29.82
CA ILE A 287 22.65 -6.39 29.59
C ILE A 287 24.10 -6.60 29.17
N THR A 288 24.53 -5.94 28.09
CA THR A 288 25.95 -5.91 27.69
C THR A 288 26.75 -5.01 28.61
N HIS A 289 28.05 -5.27 28.75
CA HIS A 289 28.90 -4.38 29.54
C HIS A 289 30.35 -4.43 29.07
N THR A 290 30.91 -3.29 28.66
CA THR A 290 32.34 -3.15 28.37
C THR A 290 33.16 -2.93 29.65
N ASN A 291 34.47 -3.10 29.59
CA ASN A 291 35.35 -2.57 30.62
C ASN A 291 35.39 -1.04 30.55
N TYR A 292 36.03 -0.41 31.54
CA TYR A 292 36.45 0.98 31.43
C TYR A 292 37.51 1.10 30.34
N GLU A 293 37.19 1.81 29.27
CA GLU A 293 38.09 1.99 28.13
C GLU A 293 37.82 3.29 27.37
N ASP A 294 38.73 3.64 26.48
CA ASP A 294 38.55 4.77 25.58
C ASP A 294 37.72 4.34 24.37
N ASN A 295 36.71 5.13 24.05
CA ASN A 295 35.80 4.92 22.91
C ASN A 295 35.16 3.50 22.82
N PRO A 296 34.48 3.01 23.88
CA PRO A 296 33.86 1.70 23.87
C PRO A 296 32.77 1.60 22.79
N TRP A 297 32.64 0.42 22.18
CA TRP A 297 31.67 0.18 21.12
C TRP A 297 31.04 -1.21 21.18
N TRP A 298 29.83 -1.30 20.67
CA TRP A 298 29.07 -2.53 20.44
C TRP A 298 28.59 -2.54 18.99
N GLU A 299 28.59 -3.68 18.33
CA GLU A 299 28.20 -3.83 16.92
C GLU A 299 27.47 -5.14 16.66
N VAL A 300 26.42 -5.08 15.83
CA VAL A 300 25.72 -6.24 15.27
C VAL A 300 25.95 -6.36 13.76
N ASP A 301 26.14 -7.61 13.30
CA ASP A 301 26.11 -8.00 11.89
C ASP A 301 24.75 -8.63 11.55
N LEU A 302 23.95 -7.94 10.76
CA LEU A 302 22.60 -8.37 10.35
C LEU A 302 22.62 -9.53 9.33
N GLY A 303 23.81 -9.86 8.79
CA GLY A 303 24.07 -10.96 7.86
C GLY A 303 23.84 -10.64 6.39
N LYS A 304 23.16 -9.54 6.07
CA LYS A 304 22.99 -8.97 4.73
C LYS A 304 22.67 -7.48 4.85
N VAL A 305 22.69 -6.75 3.73
CA VAL A 305 22.33 -5.33 3.71
C VAL A 305 20.81 -5.17 3.84
N TYR A 306 20.38 -4.25 4.71
CA TYR A 306 18.98 -3.85 4.89
C TYR A 306 18.83 -2.35 4.64
N ASP A 307 17.69 -1.96 4.09
CA ASP A 307 17.18 -0.59 4.19
C ASP A 307 16.47 -0.48 5.55
N ILE A 308 17.22 0.03 6.53
CA ILE A 308 16.84 0.19 7.93
C ILE A 308 15.92 1.41 8.05
N SER A 309 14.72 1.19 8.59
CA SER A 309 13.70 2.22 8.82
C SER A 309 13.72 2.76 10.25
N ALA A 310 14.11 1.92 11.22
CA ALA A 310 14.21 2.31 12.63
C ALA A 310 15.25 1.48 13.38
N ILE A 311 15.86 2.10 14.38
CA ILE A 311 16.71 1.43 15.38
C ILE A 311 16.20 1.83 16.77
N LYS A 312 15.90 0.86 17.62
CA LYS A 312 15.53 1.09 19.03
C LYS A 312 16.65 0.63 19.93
N ILE A 313 17.04 1.50 20.87
CA ILE A 313 18.15 1.25 21.79
C ILE A 313 17.60 1.31 23.21
N TYR A 314 17.68 0.20 23.93
CA TYR A 314 17.22 0.09 25.30
C TYR A 314 18.41 0.25 26.24
N ASN A 315 18.30 1.21 27.15
CA ASN A 315 19.36 1.52 28.11
C ASN A 315 19.20 0.68 29.38
N ARG A 316 20.26 0.61 30.18
CA ARG A 316 20.23 0.09 31.55
C ARG A 316 19.45 1.06 32.47
N ALA A 317 18.58 0.53 33.33
CA ALA A 317 17.63 1.32 34.12
C ALA A 317 17.70 1.12 35.65
N ASP A 318 18.36 0.08 36.16
CA ASP A 318 18.48 -0.20 37.61
C ASP A 318 19.40 0.78 38.36
N CYS A 319 20.45 1.22 37.69
CA CYS A 319 21.31 2.33 38.06
C CYS A 319 21.97 2.80 36.78
N CYS A 320 22.68 3.92 36.83
CA CYS A 320 23.74 4.14 35.86
C CYS A 320 23.27 4.39 34.41
N TRP A 321 21.99 4.72 34.20
CA TRP A 321 21.43 5.12 32.91
C TRP A 321 22.21 6.27 32.26
N GLN A 322 22.84 7.14 33.07
CA GLN A 322 23.66 8.26 32.64
C GLN A 322 24.95 7.84 31.90
N ARG A 323 25.33 6.55 31.92
CA ARG A 323 26.52 6.07 31.19
C ARG A 323 26.33 6.09 29.68
N LEU A 324 25.10 5.86 29.21
CA LEU A 324 24.75 5.95 27.79
C LEU A 324 24.32 7.37 27.42
N GLN A 325 25.24 8.31 27.62
CA GLN A 325 25.11 9.72 27.28
C GLN A 325 26.19 10.08 26.25
N ASN A 326 25.87 10.97 25.31
CA ASN A 326 26.75 11.38 24.22
C ASN A 326 27.25 10.22 23.35
N PHE A 327 26.37 9.26 23.06
CA PHE A 327 26.69 8.12 22.19
C PHE A 327 26.33 8.40 20.73
N TYR A 328 26.90 7.62 19.83
CA TYR A 328 26.70 7.71 18.39
C TYR A 328 26.25 6.36 17.84
N VAL A 329 25.46 6.40 16.78
CA VAL A 329 25.02 5.22 16.02
C VAL A 329 25.58 5.28 14.62
N MET A 330 26.20 4.21 14.19
CA MET A 330 26.85 4.07 12.90
C MET A 330 26.23 2.90 12.13
N VAL A 331 25.90 3.11 10.86
CA VAL A 331 25.35 2.09 9.97
C VAL A 331 26.24 1.99 8.73
N SER A 332 26.62 0.75 8.37
CA SER A 332 27.56 0.48 7.29
C SER A 332 27.15 -0.72 6.45
N GLU A 333 27.31 -0.65 5.13
CA GLU A 333 27.22 -1.84 4.25
C GLU A 333 28.46 -2.74 4.35
N LYS A 334 29.59 -2.20 4.81
CA LYS A 334 30.88 -2.90 4.95
C LYS A 334 31.27 -3.07 6.43
N PRO A 335 32.10 -4.07 6.78
CA PRO A 335 32.60 -4.21 8.15
C PRO A 335 33.22 -2.91 8.66
N ILE A 336 32.90 -2.53 9.89
CA ILE A 336 33.38 -1.29 10.50
C ILE A 336 34.72 -1.57 11.20
N ALA A 337 35.78 -0.88 10.80
CA ALA A 337 37.08 -0.98 11.48
C ALA A 337 36.95 -0.54 12.95
N ALA A 338 37.70 -1.17 13.87
CA ALA A 338 37.60 -0.89 15.31
C ALA A 338 37.90 0.58 15.67
N SER A 339 38.78 1.24 14.91
CA SER A 339 39.14 2.66 15.08
C SER A 339 38.29 3.64 14.26
N SER A 340 37.34 3.16 13.45
CA SER A 340 36.55 4.03 12.55
C SER A 340 35.63 4.94 13.35
N THR A 341 35.62 6.22 12.97
CA THR A 341 34.69 7.23 13.50
C THR A 341 33.78 7.87 12.44
N SER A 342 34.05 7.74 11.12
CA SER A 342 33.19 8.40 10.12
C SER A 342 33.33 8.04 8.62
N GLU A 343 34.26 7.19 8.16
CA GLU A 343 34.41 7.00 6.70
C GLU A 343 33.41 6.00 6.10
N MET A 344 32.68 6.42 5.06
CA MET A 344 31.72 5.63 4.25
C MET A 344 30.49 5.07 4.99
N GLN A 345 30.08 5.70 6.10
CA GLN A 345 29.07 5.17 7.02
C GLN A 345 28.05 6.25 7.41
N TYR A 346 26.79 5.86 7.62
CA TYR A 346 25.79 6.76 8.20
C TYR A 346 26.05 6.87 9.70
N VAL A 347 26.29 8.08 10.21
CA VAL A 347 26.56 8.33 11.64
C VAL A 347 25.54 9.31 12.20
N LYS A 348 24.89 8.96 13.31
CA LYS A 348 23.91 9.80 14.03
C LYS A 348 24.35 10.01 15.48
N GLY A 349 24.44 11.26 15.91
CA GLY A 349 24.77 11.65 17.29
C GLY A 349 25.50 13.00 17.39
N PRO A 350 25.88 13.45 18.60
CA PRO A 350 25.71 12.71 19.86
C PRO A 350 24.25 12.58 20.27
N LEU A 351 23.91 11.45 20.88
CA LEU A 351 22.60 11.09 21.41
C LEU A 351 22.70 10.88 22.92
N GLY A 352 21.59 11.04 23.62
CA GLY A 352 21.53 10.84 25.07
C GLY A 352 20.11 10.60 25.54
N PHE A 353 19.97 9.96 26.68
CA PHE A 353 18.68 9.77 27.34
C PHE A 353 18.32 11.02 28.15
N THR A 354 17.04 11.37 28.17
CA THR A 354 16.52 12.59 28.83
C THR A 354 16.36 12.42 30.34
N GLY A 355 16.30 11.17 30.82
CA GLY A 355 16.14 10.83 32.22
C GLY A 355 16.16 9.33 32.46
N PRO A 356 16.12 8.87 33.72
CA PRO A 356 16.00 7.44 34.08
C PRO A 356 14.70 6.80 33.58
N ASP A 357 13.66 7.60 33.33
CA ASP A 357 12.35 7.13 32.89
C ASP A 357 12.28 6.87 31.37
N GLU A 358 13.23 7.40 30.60
CA GLU A 358 13.33 7.10 29.17
C GLU A 358 14.01 5.74 28.98
N LYS A 359 13.21 4.68 28.81
CA LYS A 359 13.72 3.30 28.71
C LYS A 359 14.27 2.94 27.32
N VAL A 360 13.81 3.64 26.28
CA VAL A 360 14.15 3.34 24.89
C VAL A 360 14.40 4.63 24.11
N LYS A 361 15.48 4.65 23.32
CA LYS A 361 15.74 5.69 22.33
C LYS A 361 15.42 5.11 20.95
N GLU A 362 14.37 5.63 20.32
CA GLU A 362 14.00 5.25 18.96
C GLU A 362 14.57 6.22 17.94
N LEU A 363 15.32 5.69 16.98
CA LEU A 363 15.93 6.42 15.89
C LEU A 363 15.20 6.07 14.61
N ASN A 364 14.25 6.91 14.26
CA ASN A 364 13.59 6.86 12.95
C ASN A 364 14.51 7.49 11.89
N GLY A 365 14.63 6.83 10.74
CA GLY A 365 15.40 7.31 9.60
C GLY A 365 15.75 6.21 8.61
N ASN A 366 16.02 6.59 7.36
CA ASN A 366 16.35 5.68 6.28
C ASN A 366 17.87 5.50 6.17
N ALA A 367 18.42 4.52 6.89
CA ALA A 367 19.83 4.12 6.75
C ALA A 367 19.92 2.81 5.95
N ARG A 368 21.02 2.59 5.23
CA ARG A 368 21.26 1.34 4.50
C ARG A 368 22.53 0.70 5.01
N GLY A 369 22.46 -0.54 5.47
CA GLY A 369 23.61 -1.22 6.03
C GLY A 369 23.36 -2.66 6.47
N GLN A 370 24.47 -3.38 6.65
CA GLN A 370 24.55 -4.70 7.27
C GLN A 370 25.06 -4.62 8.71
N TYR A 371 25.88 -3.62 9.02
CA TYR A 371 26.50 -3.44 10.33
C TYR A 371 25.89 -2.23 11.03
N VAL A 372 25.47 -2.41 12.28
CA VAL A 372 25.00 -1.32 13.16
C VAL A 372 25.92 -1.28 14.38
N ARG A 373 26.60 -0.15 14.60
CA ARG A 373 27.49 0.08 15.74
C ARG A 373 26.96 1.20 16.63
N ILE A 374 26.98 0.98 17.93
CA ILE A 374 26.76 1.99 18.97
C ILE A 374 28.09 2.22 19.66
N PHE A 375 28.54 3.47 19.76
CA PHE A 375 29.79 3.81 20.41
C PHE A 375 29.69 5.10 21.21
N ILE A 376 30.48 5.22 22.26
CA ILE A 376 30.61 6.45 23.04
C ILE A 376 31.96 7.06 22.66
N GLN A 377 32.01 8.35 22.36
CA GLN A 377 33.28 9.04 22.14
C GLN A 377 33.74 9.68 23.45
N GLY A 378 34.93 9.32 23.93
CA GLY A 378 35.47 9.83 25.18
C GLY A 378 36.45 8.87 25.84
N SER A 379 37.13 9.37 26.88
CA SER A 379 38.06 8.58 27.68
C SER A 379 37.38 7.96 28.90
N ASN A 380 37.87 6.78 29.29
CA ASN A 380 37.44 6.06 30.50
C ASN A 380 35.91 5.88 30.61
N GLN A 381 35.28 5.41 29.53
CA GLN A 381 33.84 5.21 29.42
C GLN A 381 33.44 3.74 29.61
N ILE A 382 32.15 3.52 29.87
CA ILE A 382 31.51 2.20 29.85
C ILE A 382 30.33 2.25 28.88
N LEU A 383 30.23 1.28 27.99
CA LEU A 383 29.05 1.03 27.19
C LEU A 383 28.27 -0.17 27.76
N SER A 384 26.99 0.04 28.04
CA SER A 384 26.06 -1.01 28.44
C SER A 384 24.72 -0.81 27.76
N LEU A 385 24.22 -1.87 27.13
CA LEU A 385 22.98 -1.87 26.35
C LEU A 385 22.11 -3.02 26.85
N ALA A 386 20.83 -2.76 27.09
CA ALA A 386 19.87 -3.81 27.43
C ALA A 386 19.39 -4.54 26.17
N GLU A 387 19.06 -3.81 25.11
CA GLU A 387 18.63 -4.41 23.84
C GLU A 387 18.82 -3.42 22.70
N VAL A 388 19.08 -3.92 21.50
CA VAL A 388 19.10 -3.15 20.26
C VAL A 388 18.22 -3.84 19.23
N GLU A 389 17.13 -3.18 18.88
CA GLU A 389 16.23 -3.66 17.84
C GLU A 389 16.45 -2.89 16.53
N VAL A 390 16.55 -3.61 15.41
CA VAL A 390 16.71 -3.03 14.08
C VAL A 390 15.52 -3.43 13.21
N PHE A 391 14.89 -2.45 12.57
CA PHE A 391 13.72 -2.63 11.70
C PHE A 391 14.04 -2.13 10.30
N GLY A 392 13.50 -2.82 9.29
CA GLY A 392 13.77 -2.51 7.90
C GLY A 392 13.38 -3.65 6.96
N SER A 393 13.74 -3.52 5.69
CA SER A 393 13.57 -4.56 4.68
C SER A 393 14.92 -4.95 4.09
N PRO A 394 15.11 -6.21 3.62
CA PRO A 394 16.29 -6.58 2.86
C PRO A 394 16.53 -5.57 1.73
N ALA A 395 17.74 -5.04 1.65
CA ALA A 395 18.04 -4.01 0.66
C ALA A 395 18.04 -4.62 -0.74
N GLY A 396 17.49 -3.89 -1.71
CA GLY A 396 17.68 -4.20 -3.13
C GLY A 396 19.16 -4.11 -3.55
N PRO A 397 19.54 -4.54 -4.76
CA PRO A 397 20.91 -4.39 -5.25
C PRO A 397 21.40 -2.93 -5.15
N SER A 398 22.68 -2.73 -4.88
CA SER A 398 23.28 -1.38 -4.87
C SER A 398 23.25 -0.77 -6.28
N THR A 399 23.31 0.55 -6.38
CA THR A 399 23.39 1.24 -7.68
C THR A 399 24.58 0.74 -8.52
N GLU A 400 25.72 0.47 -7.90
CA GLU A 400 26.87 -0.12 -8.60
C GLU A 400 26.59 -1.53 -9.14
N SER A 401 25.92 -2.38 -8.35
CA SER A 401 25.52 -3.71 -8.81
C SER A 401 24.48 -3.64 -9.93
N LEU A 402 23.55 -2.69 -9.86
CA LEU A 402 22.55 -2.46 -10.89
C LEU A 402 23.19 -1.99 -12.20
N LEU A 403 24.10 -1.02 -12.14
CA LEU A 403 24.82 -0.50 -13.30
C LEU A 403 25.71 -1.58 -13.94
N SER A 404 26.46 -2.33 -13.13
CA SER A 404 27.30 -3.41 -13.62
C SER A 404 26.48 -4.48 -14.35
N ALA A 405 25.37 -4.93 -13.75
CA ALA A 405 24.45 -5.87 -14.38
C ALA A 405 23.84 -5.31 -15.67
N PHE A 406 23.43 -4.04 -15.65
CA PHE A 406 22.86 -3.34 -16.80
C PHE A 406 23.86 -3.24 -17.97
N TYR A 407 25.11 -2.86 -17.72
CA TYR A 407 26.11 -2.80 -18.78
C TYR A 407 26.43 -4.18 -19.34
N GLN A 408 26.55 -5.19 -18.48
CA GLN A 408 26.80 -6.56 -18.92
C GLN A 408 25.65 -7.12 -19.76
N SER A 409 24.40 -6.86 -19.38
CA SER A 409 23.24 -7.31 -20.17
C SER A 409 23.14 -6.62 -21.54
N HIS A 410 23.87 -5.53 -21.75
CA HIS A 410 23.86 -4.75 -22.98
C HIS A 410 25.24 -4.71 -23.65
N GLY A 411 26.00 -5.80 -23.57
CA GLY A 411 27.20 -6.01 -24.40
C GLY A 411 28.50 -5.47 -23.81
N GLY A 412 28.52 -5.12 -22.52
CA GLY A 412 29.71 -4.69 -21.79
C GLY A 412 29.78 -3.17 -21.59
N GLU A 413 30.47 -2.76 -20.52
CA GLU A 413 30.62 -1.33 -20.15
C GLU A 413 31.39 -0.52 -21.22
N ASP A 414 32.25 -1.16 -21.99
CA ASP A 414 33.04 -0.55 -23.08
C ASP A 414 32.17 -0.02 -24.24
N LYS A 415 30.90 -0.46 -24.34
CA LYS A 415 29.96 0.03 -25.34
C LYS A 415 29.37 1.40 -25.01
N PHE A 416 29.53 1.86 -23.77
CA PHE A 416 28.91 3.07 -23.26
C PHE A 416 29.93 4.19 -23.18
N ASN A 417 29.62 5.33 -23.82
CA ASN A 417 30.50 6.49 -23.78
C ASN A 417 30.52 7.15 -22.37
N PRO A 418 31.53 7.98 -22.06
CA PRO A 418 31.68 8.55 -20.72
C PRO A 418 30.45 9.35 -20.24
N ILE A 419 29.86 10.19 -21.11
CA ILE A 419 28.68 11.00 -20.75
C ILE A 419 27.50 10.10 -20.39
N TYR A 420 27.28 9.04 -21.15
CA TYR A 420 26.23 8.06 -20.90
C TYR A 420 26.37 7.45 -19.51
N LYS A 421 27.58 6.96 -19.18
CA LYS A 421 27.84 6.31 -17.89
C LYS A 421 27.73 7.29 -16.72
N GLU A 422 28.27 8.49 -16.87
CA GLU A 422 28.24 9.51 -15.84
C GLU A 422 26.82 10.03 -15.58
N ALA A 423 26.03 10.27 -16.63
CA ALA A 423 24.64 10.70 -16.51
C ALA A 423 23.77 9.66 -15.82
N LEU A 424 23.87 8.40 -16.25
CA LEU A 424 23.10 7.30 -15.68
C LEU A 424 23.50 7.04 -14.22
N SER A 425 24.80 7.02 -13.92
CA SER A 425 25.29 6.87 -12.54
C SER A 425 24.86 8.03 -11.66
N THR A 426 25.00 9.27 -12.12
CA THR A 426 24.61 10.46 -11.36
C THR A 426 23.11 10.45 -11.06
N MET A 427 22.28 10.09 -12.05
CA MET A 427 20.83 10.03 -11.90
C MET A 427 20.42 9.00 -10.84
N LEU A 428 20.94 7.77 -10.90
CA LEU A 428 20.61 6.72 -9.93
C LEU A 428 21.07 7.08 -8.51
N HIS A 429 22.29 7.62 -8.36
CA HIS A 429 22.82 8.04 -7.06
C HIS A 429 22.07 9.23 -6.47
N ALA A 430 21.71 10.22 -7.29
CA ALA A 430 20.92 11.37 -6.84
C ALA A 430 19.50 10.96 -6.44
N GLU A 431 18.85 10.06 -7.21
CA GLU A 431 17.55 9.51 -6.86
C GLU A 431 17.59 8.70 -5.55
N ASP A 432 18.59 7.85 -5.36
CA ASP A 432 18.79 7.10 -4.12
C ASP A 432 19.01 8.03 -2.91
N ALA A 433 19.77 9.11 -3.09
CA ALA A 433 19.96 10.13 -2.06
C ALA A 433 18.65 10.85 -1.74
N VAL A 434 17.85 11.22 -2.74
CA VAL A 434 16.52 11.82 -2.57
C VAL A 434 15.58 10.90 -1.79
N LYS A 435 15.55 9.59 -2.11
CA LYS A 435 14.74 8.59 -1.38
C LYS A 435 15.10 8.50 0.11
N LYS A 436 16.35 8.78 0.45
CA LYS A 436 16.88 8.78 1.83
C LYS A 436 16.78 10.16 2.51
N GLY A 437 16.20 11.17 1.87
CA GLY A 437 16.15 12.54 2.37
C GLY A 437 17.49 13.30 2.29
N GLY A 438 18.49 12.74 1.59
CA GLY A 438 19.82 13.30 1.40
C GLY A 438 19.88 14.39 0.32
N TYR A 439 19.01 15.39 0.38
CA TYR A 439 18.90 16.42 -0.66
C TYR A 439 20.19 17.22 -0.89
N SER A 440 20.95 17.50 0.17
CA SER A 440 22.25 18.17 0.04
C SER A 440 23.29 17.32 -0.71
N GLN A 441 23.27 16.00 -0.51
CA GLN A 441 24.13 15.07 -1.24
C GLN A 441 23.71 14.98 -2.70
N ALA A 442 22.40 14.84 -2.95
CA ALA A 442 21.85 14.83 -4.31
C ALA A 442 22.19 16.13 -5.06
N LYS A 443 22.11 17.30 -4.41
CA LYS A 443 22.47 18.59 -5.00
C LYS A 443 23.92 18.63 -5.46
N LYS A 444 24.86 18.13 -4.66
CA LYS A 444 26.28 18.07 -5.04
C LYS A 444 26.51 17.21 -6.29
N LEU A 445 25.82 16.08 -6.39
CA LEU A 445 25.90 15.19 -7.57
C LEU A 445 25.35 15.89 -8.81
N LEU A 446 24.17 16.51 -8.70
CA LEU A 446 23.52 17.24 -9.78
C LEU A 446 24.33 18.47 -10.23
N ASP A 447 24.83 19.26 -9.29
CA ASP A 447 25.69 20.42 -9.62
C ASP A 447 26.99 19.99 -10.28
N GLY A 448 27.56 18.86 -9.88
CA GLY A 448 28.75 18.29 -10.50
C GLY A 448 28.52 17.95 -11.97
N ILE A 449 27.42 17.27 -12.29
CA ILE A 449 27.12 16.92 -13.68
C ILE A 449 26.75 18.14 -14.52
N TRP A 450 25.98 19.09 -13.97
CA TRP A 450 25.58 20.31 -14.69
C TRP A 450 26.75 21.29 -14.90
N ALA A 451 27.73 21.31 -14.00
CA ALA A 451 28.96 22.08 -14.21
C ALA A 451 29.83 21.51 -15.34
N LYS A 452 29.82 20.17 -15.50
CA LYS A 452 30.60 19.48 -16.54
C LYS A 452 29.89 19.46 -17.89
N TYR A 453 28.57 19.26 -17.87
CA TYR A 453 27.71 19.16 -19.05
C TYR A 453 26.52 20.11 -18.86
N PRO A 454 26.64 21.37 -19.31
CA PRO A 454 25.63 22.38 -19.04
C PRO A 454 24.24 21.99 -19.56
N ILE A 455 23.21 22.48 -18.87
CA ILE A 455 21.81 22.28 -19.26
C ILE A 455 21.55 22.86 -20.67
N GLY A 456 20.86 22.11 -21.53
CA GLY A 456 20.56 22.50 -22.91
C GLY A 456 21.76 22.52 -23.86
N ASP A 457 22.96 22.11 -23.42
CA ASP A 457 24.15 22.11 -24.27
C ASP A 457 24.17 20.92 -25.24
N LYS A 458 24.75 21.13 -26.43
CA LYS A 458 24.85 20.12 -27.48
C LYS A 458 25.70 18.92 -27.11
N VAL A 459 26.53 19.01 -26.07
CA VAL A 459 27.29 17.87 -25.54
C VAL A 459 26.39 16.67 -25.21
N TRP A 460 25.13 16.92 -24.82
CA TRP A 460 24.16 15.88 -24.50
C TRP A 460 23.74 15.01 -25.70
N TYR A 461 23.90 15.49 -26.94
CA TYR A 461 23.72 14.66 -28.14
C TYR A 461 24.69 13.47 -28.18
N GLN A 462 25.88 13.59 -27.58
CA GLN A 462 26.85 12.49 -27.49
C GLN A 462 26.32 11.36 -26.59
N GLY A 463 25.55 11.69 -25.55
CA GLY A 463 24.84 10.73 -24.71
C GLY A 463 23.55 10.19 -25.33
N GLY A 464 23.21 10.62 -26.55
CA GLY A 464 21.94 10.31 -27.19
C GLY A 464 21.91 9.05 -28.05
N GLN A 465 23.05 8.39 -28.27
CA GLN A 465 23.08 7.16 -29.06
C GLN A 465 22.53 5.99 -28.25
N LYS A 466 21.49 5.34 -28.78
CA LYS A 466 20.94 4.10 -28.22
C LYS A 466 22.00 3.00 -28.31
N VAL A 467 22.38 2.42 -27.18
CA VAL A 467 23.35 1.31 -27.11
C VAL A 467 22.58 0.02 -26.96
N ASN A 468 22.74 -0.95 -27.88
CA ASN A 468 22.18 -2.31 -27.79
C ASN A 468 20.73 -2.38 -27.26
N ASP A 469 19.82 -1.59 -27.83
CA ASP A 469 18.40 -1.55 -27.45
C ASP A 469 18.08 -1.11 -26.01
N THR A 470 18.99 -0.35 -25.39
CA THR A 470 18.72 0.31 -24.11
C THR A 470 17.56 1.31 -24.21
N ASN A 471 16.76 1.38 -23.15
CA ASN A 471 15.66 2.33 -23.05
C ASN A 471 15.81 3.23 -21.82
N ILE A 472 16.46 4.37 -22.02
CA ILE A 472 16.97 5.25 -20.95
C ILE A 472 16.71 6.75 -21.22
N GLY A 473 15.93 7.03 -22.27
CA GLY A 473 15.60 8.37 -22.70
C GLY A 473 16.62 9.01 -23.61
N PHE A 474 16.22 10.11 -24.22
CA PHE A 474 17.07 10.96 -25.04
C PHE A 474 16.92 12.44 -24.60
N PRO A 475 18.03 13.12 -24.28
CA PRO A 475 19.36 12.57 -24.00
C PRO A 475 19.35 11.59 -22.80
N VAL A 476 20.39 10.77 -22.68
CA VAL A 476 20.53 9.76 -21.61
C VAL A 476 20.21 10.30 -20.22
N ALA A 477 19.19 9.72 -19.57
CA ALA A 477 18.75 10.05 -18.23
C ALA A 477 18.39 11.53 -17.99
N TYR A 478 18.36 12.35 -19.04
CA TYR A 478 18.36 13.80 -18.93
C TYR A 478 17.06 14.32 -18.30
N ASN A 479 15.93 13.75 -18.71
CA ASN A 479 14.61 14.09 -18.14
C ASN A 479 14.55 13.80 -16.64
N SER A 480 15.09 12.66 -16.21
CA SER A 480 15.18 12.31 -14.78
C SER A 480 16.13 13.23 -14.01
N LEU A 481 17.27 13.60 -14.58
CA LEU A 481 18.18 14.60 -13.98
C LEU A 481 17.50 15.96 -13.80
N ARG A 482 16.66 16.39 -14.77
CA ARG A 482 15.88 17.63 -14.68
C ARG A 482 14.81 17.55 -13.59
N MET A 483 14.05 16.47 -13.50
CA MET A 483 13.08 16.25 -12.41
C MET A 483 13.75 16.22 -11.04
N LEU A 484 14.89 15.52 -10.91
CA LEU A 484 15.66 15.46 -9.67
C LEU A 484 16.16 16.84 -9.24
N THR A 485 16.58 17.69 -10.19
CA THR A 485 17.00 19.06 -9.90
C THR A 485 15.87 19.86 -9.25
N ASP A 486 14.66 19.82 -9.81
CA ASP A 486 13.50 20.49 -9.22
C ASP A 486 13.13 19.95 -7.83
N ILE A 487 13.15 18.62 -7.67
CA ILE A 487 12.87 17.97 -6.38
C ILE A 487 13.86 18.43 -5.31
N VAL A 488 15.15 18.38 -5.62
CA VAL A 488 16.22 18.75 -4.69
C VAL A 488 16.16 20.23 -4.36
N ASP A 489 16.00 21.10 -5.35
CA ASP A 489 15.91 22.55 -5.13
C ASP A 489 14.69 22.94 -4.28
N PHE A 490 13.55 22.30 -4.51
CA PHE A 490 12.36 22.50 -3.69
C PHE A 490 12.61 22.16 -2.22
N HIS A 491 13.18 20.98 -1.93
CA HIS A 491 13.40 20.53 -0.56
C HIS A 491 14.50 21.31 0.15
N LEU A 492 15.56 21.74 -0.54
CA LEU A 492 16.60 22.59 0.05
C LEU A 492 16.09 24.00 0.39
N LYS A 493 15.16 24.54 -0.40
CA LYS A 493 14.50 25.82 -0.09
C LYS A 493 13.48 25.70 1.05
N ASN A 494 12.95 24.49 1.29
CA ASN A 494 11.90 24.22 2.27
C ASN A 494 12.27 23.10 3.26
N PRO A 495 13.33 23.27 4.09
CA PRO A 495 13.89 22.20 4.91
C PRO A 495 12.95 21.70 6.02
N SER A 496 11.98 22.51 6.45
CA SER A 496 10.99 22.14 7.47
C SER A 496 9.79 21.37 6.91
N GLY A 497 9.71 21.18 5.58
CA GLY A 497 8.67 20.42 4.90
C GLY A 497 7.26 20.96 5.17
N ALA A 498 6.79 21.90 4.35
CA ALA A 498 5.36 22.19 4.34
C ALA A 498 4.61 20.90 3.97
N GLN A 499 3.68 20.48 4.83
CA GLN A 499 2.85 19.33 4.52
C GLN A 499 1.97 19.67 3.32
N PRO A 500 1.82 18.74 2.36
CA PRO A 500 0.94 18.96 1.23
C PRO A 500 -0.45 19.34 1.69
N VAL A 501 -0.90 20.51 1.22
CA VAL A 501 -2.24 21.04 1.53
C VAL A 501 -3.30 20.14 0.91
N LYS A 502 -3.00 19.54 -0.25
CA LYS A 502 -3.88 18.64 -0.97
C LYS A 502 -3.24 17.29 -1.22
N VAL A 503 -4.07 16.26 -1.10
CA VAL A 503 -3.72 14.88 -1.42
C VAL A 503 -4.64 14.45 -2.54
N ALA A 504 -4.07 14.13 -3.69
CA ALA A 504 -4.82 13.53 -4.80
C ALA A 504 -4.60 12.02 -4.79
N THR A 505 -5.67 11.27 -4.94
CA THR A 505 -5.60 9.82 -5.05
C THR A 505 -5.29 9.42 -6.48
N TRP A 506 -4.12 8.84 -6.69
CA TRP A 506 -3.71 8.22 -7.96
C TRP A 506 -3.96 6.72 -7.91
N ARG A 507 -5.05 6.29 -8.54
CA ARG A 507 -5.46 4.89 -8.53
C ARG A 507 -4.89 4.15 -9.73
N VAL A 508 -4.09 3.13 -9.45
CA VAL A 508 -3.55 2.18 -10.43
C VAL A 508 -4.57 1.06 -10.60
N ALA A 509 -5.25 1.02 -11.75
CA ALA A 509 -6.19 -0.02 -12.10
C ALA A 509 -5.46 -1.15 -12.83
N LEU A 510 -5.43 -2.34 -12.21
CA LEU A 510 -4.85 -3.56 -12.76
C LEU A 510 -5.94 -4.41 -13.41
N VAL A 511 -6.05 -4.33 -14.72
CA VAL A 511 -7.08 -5.02 -15.51
C VAL A 511 -6.69 -6.48 -15.71
N GLY A 512 -7.59 -7.41 -15.37
CA GLY A 512 -7.30 -8.84 -15.34
C GLY A 512 -7.06 -9.48 -16.71
N CYS A 513 -7.73 -8.98 -17.75
CA CYS A 513 -7.63 -9.51 -19.11
C CYS A 513 -7.72 -8.44 -20.20
N SER A 514 -7.24 -8.78 -21.39
CA SER A 514 -7.60 -8.08 -22.62
C SER A 514 -7.99 -9.08 -23.71
N ASN A 515 -8.98 -8.73 -24.51
CA ASN A 515 -9.42 -9.51 -25.67
C ASN A 515 -8.94 -8.82 -26.94
N GLY A 516 -8.39 -9.59 -27.87
CA GLY A 516 -7.91 -9.07 -29.14
C GLY A 516 -7.90 -10.14 -30.21
N VAL A 517 -7.14 -9.88 -31.26
CA VAL A 517 -6.89 -10.84 -32.34
C VAL A 517 -5.38 -11.02 -32.51
N LYS A 518 -4.96 -12.25 -32.78
CA LYS A 518 -3.61 -12.58 -33.20
C LYS A 518 -3.57 -12.60 -34.73
N PRO A 519 -3.02 -11.56 -35.38
CA PRO A 519 -2.90 -11.53 -36.84
C PRO A 519 -1.79 -12.48 -37.30
N THR A 520 -2.01 -13.17 -38.43
CA THR A 520 -1.00 -14.05 -39.06
C THR A 520 -0.41 -13.47 -40.34
N SER A 521 -0.93 -12.32 -40.80
CA SER A 521 -0.44 -11.60 -41.98
C SER A 521 -0.62 -10.08 -41.84
N LEU A 522 0.12 -9.29 -42.62
CA LEU A 522 -0.04 -7.81 -42.66
C LEU A 522 -1.45 -7.39 -43.10
N ALA A 523 -2.10 -8.19 -43.94
CA ALA A 523 -3.49 -7.97 -44.34
C ALA A 523 -4.45 -8.18 -43.16
N ASP A 524 -4.22 -9.19 -42.33
CA ASP A 524 -5.00 -9.43 -41.11
C ASP A 524 -4.82 -8.29 -40.11
N LEU A 525 -3.57 -7.90 -39.85
CA LEU A 525 -3.26 -6.76 -38.98
C LEU A 525 -3.90 -5.46 -39.47
N SER A 526 -3.80 -5.15 -40.77
CA SER A 526 -4.36 -3.92 -41.36
C SER A 526 -5.88 -3.91 -41.35
N SER A 527 -6.52 -5.08 -41.29
CA SER A 527 -7.98 -5.22 -41.27
C SER A 527 -8.54 -5.53 -39.88
N GLY A 528 -7.70 -5.58 -38.84
CA GLY A 528 -8.11 -5.96 -37.48
C GLY A 528 -8.67 -7.38 -37.39
N ARG A 529 -8.24 -8.28 -38.28
CA ARG A 529 -8.63 -9.70 -38.31
C ARG A 529 -7.52 -10.58 -37.75
N GLY A 530 -7.88 -11.82 -37.40
CA GLY A 530 -6.95 -12.80 -36.86
C GLY A 530 -7.67 -13.82 -35.99
N THR A 531 -6.91 -14.71 -35.36
CA THR A 531 -7.46 -15.65 -34.38
C THR A 531 -7.79 -14.90 -33.09
N PRO A 532 -9.02 -14.96 -32.55
CA PRO A 532 -9.33 -14.35 -31.26
C PRO A 532 -8.41 -14.89 -30.16
N VAL A 533 -7.88 -13.99 -29.33
CA VAL A 533 -7.03 -14.33 -28.20
C VAL A 533 -7.39 -13.48 -26.99
N THR A 534 -7.25 -14.09 -25.81
CA THR A 534 -7.37 -13.39 -24.52
C THR A 534 -6.05 -13.50 -23.80
N HIS A 535 -5.50 -12.37 -23.38
CA HIS A 535 -4.30 -12.32 -22.55
C HIS A 535 -4.69 -11.90 -21.13
N HIS A 536 -3.93 -12.39 -20.16
CA HIS A 536 -4.14 -12.11 -18.74
C HIS A 536 -2.98 -11.30 -18.19
N LEU A 537 -3.26 -10.53 -17.13
CA LEU A 537 -2.27 -9.67 -16.50
C LEU A 537 -1.11 -10.49 -15.93
N ASP A 538 0.10 -10.06 -16.23
CA ASP A 538 1.30 -10.70 -15.71
C ASP A 538 1.44 -10.45 -14.19
N SER A 539 1.46 -11.54 -13.42
CA SER A 539 1.48 -11.53 -11.95
C SER A 539 2.72 -10.85 -11.36
N ARG A 540 3.79 -10.66 -12.14
CA ARG A 540 4.98 -9.89 -11.71
C ARG A 540 4.66 -8.44 -11.38
N LEU A 541 3.58 -7.88 -11.93
CA LEU A 541 3.12 -6.52 -11.58
C LEU A 541 2.58 -6.43 -10.15
N GLN A 542 2.06 -7.54 -9.61
CA GLN A 542 1.52 -7.64 -8.24
C GLN A 542 2.59 -8.12 -7.24
N ALA A 543 3.62 -8.81 -7.74
CA ALA A 543 4.72 -9.33 -6.92
C ALA A 543 5.45 -8.24 -6.12
N ASP A 544 6.07 -8.65 -5.01
CA ASP A 544 6.90 -7.81 -4.13
C ASP A 544 6.17 -6.52 -3.70
N ASN A 545 4.86 -6.61 -3.41
CA ASN A 545 4.02 -5.47 -3.06
C ASN A 545 4.05 -4.38 -4.15
N TYR A 546 3.77 -4.78 -5.39
CA TYR A 546 3.74 -3.92 -6.57
C TYR A 546 5.06 -3.18 -6.82
N ARG A 547 6.20 -3.81 -6.51
CA ARG A 547 7.54 -3.19 -6.57
C ARG A 547 7.81 -2.51 -7.91
N ILE A 548 7.48 -3.19 -9.01
CA ILE A 548 7.73 -2.70 -10.37
C ILE A 548 6.93 -1.42 -10.64
N ILE A 549 5.64 -1.41 -10.28
CA ILE A 549 4.78 -0.25 -10.49
C ILE A 549 5.24 0.92 -9.61
N LYS A 550 5.50 0.67 -8.33
CA LYS A 550 5.98 1.70 -7.38
C LYS A 550 7.32 2.28 -7.82
N GLN A 551 8.24 1.46 -8.32
CA GLN A 551 9.52 1.92 -8.87
C GLN A 551 9.30 2.87 -10.06
N SER A 552 8.37 2.54 -10.96
CA SER A 552 8.05 3.38 -12.11
C SER A 552 7.40 4.72 -11.74
N LEU A 553 6.71 4.81 -10.59
CA LEU A 553 6.00 6.01 -10.14
C LEU A 553 6.81 6.93 -9.23
N ASP A 554 7.79 6.41 -8.48
CA ASP A 554 8.38 7.14 -7.33
C ASP A 554 8.97 8.50 -7.71
N LEU A 555 9.82 8.55 -8.75
CA LEU A 555 10.46 9.81 -9.17
C LEU A 555 9.42 10.85 -9.62
N PHE A 556 8.47 10.42 -10.46
CA PHE A 556 7.45 11.32 -10.99
C PHE A 556 6.49 11.79 -9.88
N SER A 557 6.12 10.93 -8.94
CA SER A 557 5.28 11.30 -7.78
C SER A 557 5.95 12.36 -6.90
N ARG A 558 7.27 12.25 -6.69
CA ARG A 558 8.06 13.28 -5.97
C ARG A 558 8.14 14.58 -6.76
N TYR A 559 8.26 14.47 -8.08
CA TYR A 559 8.29 15.62 -8.98
C TYR A 559 6.97 16.41 -8.93
N VAL A 560 5.80 15.75 -8.80
CA VAL A 560 4.50 16.42 -8.61
C VAL A 560 4.49 17.30 -7.35
N VAL A 561 5.11 16.85 -6.26
CA VAL A 561 5.24 17.68 -5.04
C VAL A 561 6.08 18.93 -5.32
N ALA A 562 7.23 18.77 -5.96
CA ALA A 562 8.14 19.88 -6.25
C ALA A 562 7.57 20.89 -7.25
N MET A 563 6.86 20.41 -8.28
CA MET A 563 6.29 21.27 -9.32
C MET A 563 5.06 22.06 -8.82
N THR A 564 4.41 21.59 -7.76
CA THR A 564 3.29 22.28 -7.10
C THR A 564 3.74 23.10 -5.88
N ASP A 565 5.05 23.28 -5.68
CA ASP A 565 5.65 23.98 -4.55
C ASP A 565 5.16 23.42 -3.19
N GLY A 566 5.02 22.10 -3.12
CA GLY A 566 4.58 21.40 -1.90
C GLY A 566 3.10 21.55 -1.59
N LYS A 567 2.28 22.11 -2.50
CA LYS A 567 0.85 22.30 -2.26
C LYS A 567 0.02 21.05 -2.53
N MET A 568 0.57 20.09 -3.27
CA MET A 568 -0.10 18.83 -3.60
C MET A 568 0.87 17.66 -3.55
N LYS A 569 0.39 16.52 -3.07
CA LYS A 569 1.01 15.21 -3.29
C LYS A 569 0.01 14.27 -3.93
N VAL A 570 0.55 13.22 -4.54
CA VAL A 570 -0.23 12.08 -5.03
C VAL A 570 -0.04 10.90 -4.09
N GLU A 571 -1.13 10.26 -3.70
CA GLU A 571 -1.13 9.00 -2.97
C GLU A 571 -1.55 7.87 -3.91
N VAL A 572 -0.67 6.88 -4.05
CA VAL A 572 -0.87 5.77 -4.98
C VAL A 572 -1.68 4.67 -4.30
N GLU A 573 -2.81 4.33 -4.90
CA GLU A 573 -3.67 3.22 -4.47
C GLU A 573 -3.84 2.19 -5.58
N PHE A 574 -3.98 0.92 -5.23
CA PHE A 574 -4.13 -0.17 -6.20
C PHE A 574 -5.58 -0.66 -6.26
N LEU A 575 -6.10 -0.82 -7.46
CA LEU A 575 -7.41 -1.39 -7.75
C LEU A 575 -7.25 -2.63 -8.64
N GLU A 576 -7.36 -3.81 -8.06
CA GLU A 576 -7.28 -5.07 -8.81
C GLU A 576 -8.64 -5.44 -9.41
N LEU A 577 -8.66 -5.64 -10.72
CA LEU A 577 -9.87 -5.94 -11.50
C LEU A 577 -9.71 -7.27 -12.25
N PRO A 578 -9.56 -8.41 -11.55
CA PRO A 578 -9.26 -9.71 -12.16
C PRO A 578 -10.32 -10.17 -13.15
N ASP A 579 -11.58 -9.78 -12.93
CA ASP A 579 -12.73 -10.18 -13.75
C ASP A 579 -13.07 -9.19 -14.87
N VAL A 580 -12.30 -8.10 -15.00
CA VAL A 580 -12.52 -7.09 -16.05
C VAL A 580 -11.62 -7.39 -17.24
N CYS A 581 -12.22 -7.59 -18.41
CA CYS A 581 -11.51 -7.65 -19.68
C CYS A 581 -11.73 -6.38 -20.50
N LEU A 582 -10.67 -5.87 -21.12
CA LEU A 582 -10.76 -4.79 -22.10
C LEU A 582 -10.64 -5.33 -23.52
N ASP A 583 -11.57 -4.94 -24.40
CA ASP A 583 -11.46 -5.24 -25.83
C ASP A 583 -10.47 -4.28 -26.47
N THR A 584 -9.41 -4.81 -27.07
CA THR A 584 -8.27 -4.08 -27.62
C THR A 584 -8.24 -4.19 -29.14
N LYS A 585 -8.09 -3.07 -29.84
CA LYS A 585 -7.92 -3.04 -31.29
C LYS A 585 -6.46 -2.98 -31.64
N VAL A 586 -6.00 -3.91 -32.47
CA VAL A 586 -4.62 -3.99 -32.96
C VAL A 586 -4.59 -3.63 -34.44
N ASN A 587 -3.76 -2.66 -34.80
CA ASN A 587 -3.48 -2.25 -36.17
C ASN A 587 -1.98 -1.97 -36.34
N PRO A 588 -1.47 -1.66 -37.55
CA PRO A 588 -0.05 -1.42 -37.77
C PRO A 588 0.51 -0.15 -37.12
N GLN A 589 -0.24 0.58 -36.28
CA GLN A 589 0.26 1.75 -35.56
C GLN A 589 -0.03 1.67 -34.05
N HIS A 590 -1.14 1.06 -33.65
CA HIS A 590 -1.69 1.10 -32.30
C HIS A 590 -2.19 -0.27 -31.84
N ALA A 591 -2.08 -0.54 -30.53
CA ALA A 591 -2.71 -1.67 -29.87
C ALA A 591 -3.35 -1.26 -28.52
N ASP A 592 -4.43 -0.49 -28.61
CA ASP A 592 -5.06 0.20 -27.48
C ASP A 592 -6.47 -0.32 -27.17
N PRO A 593 -6.94 -0.19 -25.91
CA PRO A 593 -8.31 -0.50 -25.55
C PRO A 593 -9.30 0.35 -26.34
N THR A 594 -10.38 -0.28 -26.81
CA THR A 594 -11.45 0.43 -27.52
C THR A 594 -12.22 1.39 -26.62
N THR A 595 -12.29 1.07 -25.33
CA THR A 595 -12.95 1.85 -24.30
C THR A 595 -12.38 1.47 -22.93
N LEU A 596 -12.45 2.41 -21.98
CA LEU A 596 -12.15 2.16 -20.57
C LEU A 596 -13.41 1.99 -19.71
N GLN A 597 -14.61 2.02 -20.30
CA GLN A 597 -15.88 1.94 -19.58
C GLN A 597 -15.96 0.77 -18.60
N PRO A 598 -15.50 -0.46 -18.93
CA PRO A 598 -15.53 -1.57 -17.97
C PRO A 598 -14.73 -1.30 -16.68
N VAL A 599 -13.65 -0.52 -16.76
CA VAL A 599 -12.86 -0.09 -15.59
C VAL A 599 -13.67 0.89 -14.74
N TRP A 600 -14.36 1.83 -15.38
CA TRP A 600 -15.21 2.82 -14.72
C TRP A 600 -16.40 2.18 -14.02
N ASP A 601 -17.09 1.26 -14.68
CA ASP A 601 -18.24 0.53 -14.11
C ASP A 601 -17.82 -0.29 -12.89
N ALA A 602 -16.68 -0.98 -12.96
CA ALA A 602 -16.13 -1.73 -11.85
C ALA A 602 -15.70 -0.83 -10.68
N ALA A 603 -15.09 0.32 -10.98
CA ALA A 603 -14.71 1.32 -9.98
C ALA A 603 -15.92 1.97 -9.30
N ALA A 604 -16.99 2.25 -10.06
CA ALA A 604 -18.23 2.82 -9.55
C ALA A 604 -18.95 1.84 -8.62
N THR A 605 -19.04 0.57 -9.02
CA THR A 605 -19.60 -0.52 -8.20
C THR A 605 -18.88 -0.66 -6.85
N ARG A 606 -17.58 -0.39 -6.83
CA ARG A 606 -16.75 -0.44 -5.62
C ARG A 606 -16.72 0.88 -4.83
N ALA A 607 -17.48 1.89 -5.23
CA ALA A 607 -17.50 3.22 -4.64
C ALA A 607 -16.10 3.89 -4.52
N VAL A 608 -15.22 3.59 -5.47
CA VAL A 608 -13.88 4.19 -5.56
C VAL A 608 -13.75 5.19 -6.71
N PHE A 609 -14.63 5.13 -7.71
CA PHE A 609 -14.61 6.03 -8.87
C PHE A 609 -14.70 7.51 -8.49
N ASP A 610 -15.49 7.86 -7.48
CA ASP A 610 -15.66 9.24 -6.98
C ASP A 610 -14.54 9.70 -6.05
N LYS A 611 -13.70 8.76 -5.61
CA LYS A 611 -12.53 9.01 -4.76
C LYS A 611 -11.24 8.90 -5.55
N THR A 612 -11.30 8.91 -6.88
CA THR A 612 -10.10 8.89 -7.73
C THR A 612 -9.92 10.25 -8.36
N ASP A 613 -8.75 10.85 -8.14
CA ASP A 613 -8.34 12.03 -8.86
C ASP A 613 -7.65 11.65 -10.18
N TRP A 614 -6.68 10.73 -10.10
CA TRP A 614 -5.82 10.36 -11.22
C TRP A 614 -5.92 8.86 -11.47
N TRP A 615 -5.84 8.45 -12.72
CA TRP A 615 -5.85 7.02 -13.07
C TRP A 615 -4.56 6.62 -13.76
N TRP A 616 -4.06 5.43 -13.42
CA TRP A 616 -3.16 4.69 -14.29
C TRP A 616 -3.74 3.32 -14.57
N VAL A 617 -4.25 3.13 -15.79
CA VAL A 617 -4.83 1.86 -16.23
C VAL A 617 -3.73 1.03 -16.86
N ILE A 618 -3.48 -0.15 -16.28
CA ILE A 618 -2.54 -1.14 -16.78
C ILE A 618 -3.32 -2.37 -17.22
N TYR A 619 -3.17 -2.75 -18.49
CA TYR A 619 -3.89 -3.88 -19.08
C TYR A 619 -2.95 -4.86 -19.81
N PRO A 620 -3.36 -6.12 -20.04
CA PRO A 620 -2.49 -7.08 -20.71
C PRO A 620 -2.27 -6.69 -22.17
N SER A 621 -1.02 -6.69 -22.63
CA SER A 621 -0.69 -6.29 -23.99
C SER A 621 -1.25 -7.25 -25.04
N GLN A 622 -1.76 -6.69 -26.15
CA GLN A 622 -2.13 -7.45 -27.35
C GLN A 622 -1.10 -7.29 -28.47
N VAL A 623 0.03 -6.65 -28.20
CA VAL A 623 1.14 -6.60 -29.16
C VAL A 623 1.63 -8.02 -29.39
N PRO A 624 1.71 -8.50 -30.64
CA PRO A 624 2.21 -9.82 -30.95
C PRO A 624 3.58 -10.06 -30.28
N GLU A 625 3.73 -11.22 -29.65
CA GLU A 625 5.04 -11.66 -29.15
C GLU A 625 5.96 -11.93 -30.35
N ASP A 626 7.22 -11.46 -30.26
CA ASP A 626 8.25 -11.79 -31.26
C ASP A 626 8.46 -13.30 -31.23
N ASP A 627 7.90 -14.03 -32.20
CA ASP A 627 8.14 -15.47 -32.39
C ASP A 627 9.39 -15.63 -33.29
N PRO A 628 10.54 -16.08 -32.75
CA PRO A 628 11.75 -16.29 -33.55
C PRO A 628 11.56 -17.35 -34.64
N ALA A 629 10.59 -18.27 -34.45
CA ALA A 629 10.27 -19.33 -35.40
C ALA A 629 9.23 -18.91 -36.45
N ASN A 630 8.55 -17.77 -36.24
CA ASN A 630 7.56 -17.24 -37.18
C ASN A 630 7.55 -15.70 -37.12
N PRO A 631 8.56 -15.04 -37.73
CA PRO A 631 8.65 -13.60 -37.75
C PRO A 631 7.57 -13.08 -38.68
N VAL A 632 6.36 -12.91 -38.17
CA VAL A 632 5.33 -12.18 -38.90
C VAL A 632 5.88 -10.76 -38.96
N GLY A 633 6.37 -10.37 -40.13
CA GLY A 633 7.15 -9.16 -40.39
C GLY A 633 6.35 -7.87 -40.27
N PHE A 634 5.63 -7.71 -39.16
CA PHE A 634 5.02 -6.47 -38.74
C PHE A 634 6.14 -5.51 -38.35
N ASP A 635 6.03 -4.25 -38.80
CA ASP A 635 7.04 -3.25 -38.51
C ASP A 635 7.21 -3.11 -36.99
N LYS A 636 8.44 -3.35 -36.54
CA LYS A 636 8.82 -3.34 -35.12
C LYS A 636 8.64 -1.96 -34.48
N ASN A 637 8.44 -0.91 -35.27
CA ASN A 637 8.25 0.45 -34.80
C ASN A 637 6.78 0.84 -34.56
N ALA A 638 5.83 -0.08 -34.70
CA ALA A 638 4.48 0.27 -35.12
C ALA A 638 3.34 -0.12 -34.15
N TYR A 639 3.64 -0.18 -32.85
CA TYR A 639 2.62 -0.41 -31.81
C TYR A 639 2.81 0.56 -30.66
N ILE A 640 2.14 1.71 -30.77
CA ILE A 640 1.89 2.58 -29.63
C ILE A 640 0.83 1.89 -28.76
N THR A 641 1.16 1.65 -27.49
CA THR A 641 0.31 0.94 -26.50
C THR A 641 0.23 1.67 -25.18
N GLY A 642 0.38 2.97 -25.24
CA GLY A 642 0.34 3.85 -24.10
C GLY A 642 0.02 5.27 -24.51
N GLY A 643 -0.56 6.02 -23.59
CA GLY A 643 -0.84 7.44 -23.77
C GLY A 643 -1.77 7.99 -22.71
N MET A 644 -2.19 9.22 -22.93
CA MET A 644 -3.28 9.87 -22.20
C MET A 644 -4.65 9.53 -22.77
N TYR A 645 -5.58 9.15 -21.90
CA TYR A 645 -7.00 9.01 -22.26
C TYR A 645 -7.80 10.23 -21.77
N GLY A 646 -8.81 10.63 -22.55
CA GLY A 646 -9.75 11.67 -22.11
C GLY A 646 -10.61 11.14 -20.95
N TYR A 647 -10.71 11.92 -19.87
CA TYR A 647 -11.46 11.52 -18.67
C TYR A 647 -12.45 12.59 -18.23
N GLU A 648 -13.60 12.13 -17.78
CA GLU A 648 -14.77 12.94 -17.45
C GLU A 648 -14.54 13.85 -16.21
N LYS A 649 -13.54 13.58 -15.36
CA LYS A 649 -13.35 14.29 -14.08
C LYS A 649 -12.15 15.23 -14.01
N ASP A 650 -11.69 15.77 -15.13
CA ASP A 650 -10.62 16.78 -15.21
C ASP A 650 -9.22 16.35 -14.76
N GLY A 651 -9.04 15.16 -14.15
CA GLY A 651 -7.73 14.61 -13.75
C GLY A 651 -7.04 13.78 -14.86
N PRO A 652 -5.71 13.57 -14.76
CA PRO A 652 -4.96 12.80 -15.74
C PRO A 652 -5.29 11.31 -15.68
N VAL A 653 -5.37 10.70 -16.87
CA VAL A 653 -5.59 9.26 -17.04
C VAL A 653 -4.53 8.71 -17.97
N PHE A 654 -3.57 8.05 -17.34
CA PHE A 654 -2.50 7.32 -18.01
C PHE A 654 -3.02 5.92 -18.36
N VAL A 655 -2.74 5.46 -19.56
CA VAL A 655 -3.04 4.10 -20.00
C VAL A 655 -1.78 3.50 -20.57
N VAL A 656 -1.45 2.29 -20.16
CA VAL A 656 -0.35 1.50 -20.74
C VAL A 656 -0.72 0.03 -20.73
N ASP A 657 -0.15 -0.73 -21.66
CA ASP A 657 -0.10 -2.17 -21.48
C ASP A 657 0.98 -2.61 -20.47
N ASP A 658 0.89 -3.84 -20.00
CA ASP A 658 1.80 -4.45 -19.04
C ASP A 658 3.25 -4.60 -19.55
N ARG A 659 3.47 -4.55 -20.87
CA ARG A 659 4.81 -4.64 -21.46
C ARG A 659 5.64 -3.44 -21.06
N TRP A 660 5.09 -2.21 -21.08
CA TRP A 660 5.81 -1.00 -20.67
C TRP A 660 6.60 -1.13 -19.36
N LEU A 661 6.10 -1.92 -18.42
CA LEU A 661 6.74 -2.14 -17.12
C LEU A 661 7.65 -3.37 -17.06
N LEU A 662 7.37 -4.41 -17.85
CA LEU A 662 7.99 -5.73 -17.72
C LEU A 662 8.96 -6.10 -18.84
N ARG A 663 8.66 -5.74 -20.09
CA ARG A 663 9.44 -6.06 -21.28
C ARG A 663 9.24 -4.99 -22.35
N LYS A 664 10.31 -4.56 -22.99
CA LYS A 664 10.28 -3.42 -23.91
C LYS A 664 9.29 -3.68 -25.04
N PRO A 665 8.33 -2.77 -25.30
CA PRO A 665 7.58 -2.78 -26.54
C PRO A 665 8.54 -2.75 -27.74
N PRO A 666 8.20 -3.37 -28.88
CA PRO A 666 9.11 -3.50 -30.02
C PRO A 666 9.75 -2.17 -30.48
N HIS A 667 9.00 -1.05 -30.41
CA HIS A 667 9.49 0.27 -30.80
C HIS A 667 10.51 0.86 -29.81
N MET A 668 10.58 0.32 -28.59
CA MET A 668 11.48 0.76 -27.51
C MET A 668 12.70 -0.15 -27.37
N GLY A 669 12.68 -1.36 -27.95
CA GLY A 669 13.77 -2.33 -27.93
C GLY A 669 13.27 -3.75 -27.67
N HIS A 670 14.20 -4.64 -27.30
CA HIS A 670 13.89 -6.05 -27.07
C HIS A 670 14.22 -6.49 -25.64
N GLY A 671 13.50 -7.52 -25.16
CA GLY A 671 13.78 -8.19 -23.90
C GLY A 671 13.16 -7.53 -22.66
N PRO A 672 13.48 -8.04 -21.46
CA PRO A 672 12.95 -7.53 -20.20
C PRO A 672 13.43 -6.11 -19.93
N THR A 673 12.58 -5.30 -19.29
CA THR A 673 12.96 -3.96 -18.85
C THR A 673 13.73 -4.06 -17.52
N SER A 674 14.98 -3.60 -17.51
CA SER A 674 15.80 -3.57 -16.29
C SER A 674 15.34 -2.50 -15.29
N ASP A 675 15.74 -2.63 -14.03
CA ASP A 675 15.48 -1.60 -13.00
C ASP A 675 16.08 -0.24 -13.39
N VAL A 676 17.25 -0.25 -14.03
CA VAL A 676 17.93 0.96 -14.51
C VAL A 676 17.09 1.67 -15.58
N GLU A 677 16.58 0.91 -16.55
CA GLU A 677 15.72 1.44 -17.62
C GLU A 677 14.37 1.90 -17.09
N ARG A 678 13.76 1.17 -16.16
CA ARG A 678 12.52 1.60 -15.51
C ARG A 678 12.69 2.94 -14.81
N ARG A 679 13.74 3.09 -14.01
CA ARG A 679 14.03 4.34 -13.27
C ARG A 679 14.39 5.50 -14.19
N ALA A 680 15.00 5.22 -15.33
CA ALA A 680 15.36 6.25 -16.32
C ALA A 680 14.17 6.70 -17.17
N TYR A 681 13.44 5.74 -17.77
CA TYR A 681 12.52 6.01 -18.86
C TYR A 681 11.06 6.17 -18.45
N LEU A 682 10.55 5.38 -17.49
CA LEU A 682 9.14 5.47 -17.12
C LEU A 682 8.77 6.84 -16.54
N PRO A 683 9.60 7.47 -15.68
CA PRO A 683 9.35 8.84 -15.24
C PRO A 683 9.37 9.85 -16.39
N GLN A 684 10.21 9.66 -17.41
CA GLN A 684 10.19 10.49 -18.62
C GLN A 684 8.85 10.34 -19.36
N TRP A 685 8.40 9.11 -19.58
CA TRP A 685 7.14 8.86 -20.26
C TRP A 685 5.97 9.47 -19.49
N LEU A 686 5.90 9.25 -18.17
CA LEU A 686 4.89 9.89 -17.32
C LEU A 686 4.94 11.41 -17.40
N GLN A 687 6.14 12.00 -17.42
CA GLN A 687 6.31 13.44 -17.59
C GLN A 687 5.78 13.90 -18.96
N HIS A 688 6.13 13.20 -20.04
CA HIS A 688 5.66 13.52 -21.39
C HIS A 688 4.13 13.56 -21.47
N GLU A 689 3.48 12.45 -21.09
CA GLU A 689 2.03 12.32 -21.07
C GLU A 689 1.36 13.35 -20.15
N PHE A 690 1.97 13.60 -18.99
CA PHE A 690 1.43 14.57 -18.05
C PHE A 690 1.51 16.01 -18.57
N PHE A 691 2.52 16.36 -19.36
CA PHE A 691 2.63 17.70 -19.91
C PHE A 691 1.63 17.96 -21.04
N HIS A 692 1.26 16.95 -21.84
CA HIS A 692 0.05 17.03 -22.69
C HIS A 692 -1.18 17.42 -21.87
N HIS A 693 -1.40 16.70 -20.77
CA HIS A 693 -2.52 17.01 -19.87
C HIS A 693 -2.43 18.44 -19.35
N LEU A 694 -1.28 18.84 -18.79
CA LEU A 694 -1.09 20.20 -18.27
C LEU A 694 -1.35 21.28 -19.31
N PHE A 695 -0.82 21.16 -20.52
CA PHE A 695 -1.02 22.17 -21.55
C PHE A 695 -2.48 22.26 -21.97
N SER A 696 -3.20 21.14 -22.03
CA SER A 696 -4.65 21.13 -22.25
C SER A 696 -5.45 21.81 -21.12
N ARG A 697 -4.93 21.83 -19.89
CA ARG A 697 -5.58 22.52 -18.74
C ARG A 697 -5.37 24.04 -18.72
N TYR A 698 -4.39 24.52 -19.50
CA TYR A 698 -3.97 25.92 -19.59
C TYR A 698 -3.79 26.35 -21.05
N PRO A 699 -4.84 26.24 -21.89
CA PRO A 699 -4.75 26.58 -23.31
C PRO A 699 -4.37 28.05 -23.54
N GLU A 700 -4.68 28.95 -22.61
CA GLU A 700 -4.34 30.36 -22.67
C GLU A 700 -2.83 30.62 -22.65
N LEU A 701 -2.03 29.64 -22.20
CA LEU A 701 -0.58 29.71 -22.25
C LEU A 701 -0.01 29.39 -23.63
N ASN A 702 -0.83 28.84 -24.53
CA ASN A 702 -0.50 28.53 -25.92
C ASN A 702 0.80 27.71 -26.06
N LEU A 703 0.93 26.67 -25.22
CA LEU A 703 2.11 25.82 -25.13
C LEU A 703 2.04 24.57 -26.02
N GLU A 704 0.84 24.15 -26.42
CA GLU A 704 0.66 23.02 -27.34
C GLU A 704 -0.57 23.19 -28.26
N PRO A 705 -0.54 24.12 -29.23
CA PRO A 705 -1.67 24.32 -30.14
C PRO A 705 -1.95 23.16 -31.10
N ASN A 706 -0.92 22.42 -31.55
CA ASN A 706 -1.04 21.43 -32.64
C ASN A 706 -0.77 19.99 -32.20
N GLY A 707 -0.44 19.78 -30.91
CA GLY A 707 0.03 18.49 -30.42
C GLY A 707 1.53 18.32 -30.63
N HIS A 708 2.26 17.97 -29.58
CA HIS A 708 3.71 17.71 -29.59
C HIS A 708 4.58 18.86 -30.14
N ASP A 709 4.14 20.12 -29.98
CA ASP A 709 4.84 21.29 -30.53
C ASP A 709 6.28 21.46 -30.00
N TRP A 710 6.58 20.91 -28.83
CA TRP A 710 7.92 20.95 -28.23
C TRP A 710 8.97 20.16 -29.02
N PHE A 711 8.61 19.22 -29.89
CA PHE A 711 9.59 18.56 -30.78
C PHE A 711 10.07 19.49 -31.90
N ASN A 712 9.35 20.59 -32.18
CA ASN A 712 9.72 21.54 -33.20
C ASN A 712 10.05 22.90 -32.58
N ARG A 713 11.35 23.24 -32.55
CA ARG A 713 11.88 24.49 -32.01
C ARG A 713 11.26 25.76 -32.59
N SER A 714 10.69 25.72 -33.79
CA SER A 714 10.00 26.88 -34.39
C SER A 714 8.70 27.26 -33.67
N PHE A 715 8.07 26.32 -32.94
CA PHE A 715 6.89 26.59 -32.13
C PHE A 715 7.22 27.00 -30.70
N TRP A 716 8.50 27.01 -30.32
CA TRP A 716 8.88 27.35 -28.96
C TRP A 716 8.69 28.85 -28.71
N PRO A 717 8.21 29.23 -27.50
CA PRO A 717 8.23 30.63 -27.12
C PRO A 717 9.62 31.23 -27.22
N ALA A 718 9.73 32.46 -27.73
CA ALA A 718 11.01 33.11 -27.99
C ALA A 718 11.89 33.30 -26.73
N ASP A 719 11.28 33.30 -25.54
CA ASP A 719 12.00 33.37 -24.27
C ASP A 719 12.60 32.02 -23.83
N PHE A 720 12.26 30.91 -24.49
CA PHE A 720 12.79 29.58 -24.18
C PHE A 720 14.19 29.37 -24.77
N LYS A 721 15.10 28.82 -23.98
CA LYS A 721 16.53 28.73 -24.33
C LYS A 721 17.01 27.30 -24.53
N GLY A 722 16.48 26.32 -23.79
CA GLY A 722 17.00 24.95 -23.83
C GLY A 722 16.73 24.25 -25.17
N GLU A 723 17.34 23.10 -25.39
CA GLU A 723 17.34 22.39 -26.67
C GLU A 723 16.52 21.09 -26.67
N PHE A 724 16.22 20.53 -25.51
CA PHE A 724 15.60 19.21 -25.36
C PHE A 724 14.16 19.30 -24.84
N GLU A 725 13.40 18.23 -25.03
CA GLU A 725 12.00 18.11 -24.58
C GLU A 725 11.80 18.49 -23.10
N SER A 726 12.63 17.97 -22.18
CA SER A 726 12.51 18.38 -20.76
C SER A 726 12.91 19.83 -20.51
N ASP A 727 13.73 20.45 -21.37
CA ASP A 727 13.98 21.88 -21.24
C ASP A 727 12.70 22.66 -21.49
N TYR A 728 11.93 22.28 -22.51
CA TYR A 728 10.62 22.87 -22.79
C TYR A 728 9.69 22.74 -21.59
N TYR A 729 9.57 21.54 -21.03
CA TYR A 729 8.73 21.28 -19.86
C TYR A 729 9.14 22.11 -18.65
N GLN A 730 10.44 22.22 -18.40
CA GLN A 730 11.00 22.98 -17.30
C GLN A 730 10.79 24.49 -17.47
N GLU A 731 11.03 25.02 -18.67
CA GLU A 731 10.80 26.43 -18.94
C GLU A 731 9.32 26.78 -18.93
N ALA A 732 8.45 25.89 -19.44
CA ALA A 732 7.00 26.01 -19.30
C ALA A 732 6.57 26.02 -17.83
N LEU A 733 7.10 25.09 -17.02
CA LEU A 733 6.81 24.99 -15.60
C LEU A 733 7.16 26.30 -14.86
N HIS A 734 8.41 26.71 -14.92
CA HIS A 734 8.92 27.80 -14.08
C HIS A 734 8.56 29.19 -14.59
N LYS A 735 8.41 29.38 -15.91
CA LYS A 735 8.09 30.71 -16.46
C LYS A 735 6.60 30.98 -16.53
N ARG A 736 5.78 29.95 -16.75
CA ARG A 736 4.35 30.06 -17.01
C ARG A 736 3.51 29.31 -15.98
N LEU A 737 3.58 27.98 -15.92
CA LEU A 737 2.63 27.14 -15.17
C LEU A 737 2.61 27.40 -13.66
N LYS A 738 3.77 27.61 -13.00
CA LYS A 738 3.81 27.96 -11.57
C LYS A 738 3.16 29.30 -11.24
N LYS A 739 2.96 30.15 -12.24
CA LYS A 739 2.32 31.47 -12.14
C LYS A 739 0.92 31.48 -12.76
N ALA A 740 0.45 30.33 -13.25
CA ALA A 740 -0.84 30.22 -13.91
C ALA A 740 -1.99 30.38 -12.91
N ASN A 741 -3.15 30.76 -13.43
CA ASN A 741 -4.37 30.96 -12.66
C ASN A 741 -5.54 30.25 -13.35
N PRO A 742 -6.26 29.32 -12.67
CA PRO A 742 -6.02 28.84 -11.31
C PRO A 742 -4.66 28.13 -11.13
N PRO A 743 -4.10 28.04 -9.91
CA PRO A 743 -2.81 27.37 -9.70
C PRO A 743 -2.81 25.87 -10.02
N LEU A 744 -1.63 25.31 -10.31
CA LEU A 744 -1.44 23.88 -10.65
C LEU A 744 -2.19 22.89 -9.76
N HIS A 745 -1.96 22.94 -8.44
CA HIS A 745 -2.59 22.02 -7.47
C HIS A 745 -4.13 22.08 -7.47
N VAL A 746 -4.73 23.19 -7.92
CA VAL A 746 -6.18 23.32 -8.06
C VAL A 746 -6.64 22.54 -9.29
N LYS A 747 -6.10 22.85 -10.46
CA LYS A 747 -6.47 22.23 -11.75
C LYS A 747 -6.16 20.74 -11.84
N LEU A 748 -5.21 20.27 -11.04
CA LEU A 748 -4.76 18.88 -11.02
C LEU A 748 -5.53 17.97 -10.07
N SER A 749 -6.43 18.50 -9.25
CA SER A 749 -7.26 17.64 -8.40
C SER A 749 -8.54 17.33 -9.14
N GLY A 750 -8.89 16.05 -9.29
CA GLY A 750 -10.05 15.64 -10.05
C GLY A 750 -11.31 16.35 -9.54
N HIS A 751 -12.09 16.94 -10.45
CA HIS A 751 -13.25 17.74 -10.11
C HIS A 751 -14.52 16.91 -10.27
N TYR A 752 -14.78 15.99 -9.34
CA TYR A 752 -16.10 15.37 -9.23
C TYR A 752 -16.69 15.57 -7.85
N ALA A 753 -17.63 16.51 -7.77
CA ALA A 753 -18.34 16.86 -6.56
C ALA A 753 -19.85 16.61 -6.78
N PRO A 754 -20.32 15.36 -6.69
CA PRO A 754 -21.72 15.02 -6.95
C PRO A 754 -22.68 15.78 -6.02
N ALA A 755 -22.25 16.12 -4.79
CA ALA A 755 -23.00 16.97 -3.89
C ALA A 755 -23.15 18.43 -4.35
N LEU A 756 -22.19 18.97 -5.12
CA LEU A 756 -22.28 20.30 -5.72
C LEU A 756 -23.05 20.26 -7.04
N LEU A 757 -22.85 19.21 -7.83
CA LEU A 757 -23.62 18.97 -9.06
C LEU A 757 -25.13 18.80 -8.76
N ALA A 758 -25.47 18.17 -7.64
CA ALA A 758 -26.85 18.05 -7.17
C ALA A 758 -27.52 19.39 -6.79
N GLN A 759 -26.72 20.46 -6.65
CA GLN A 759 -27.24 21.81 -6.40
C GLN A 759 -27.55 22.56 -7.70
N LEU A 760 -27.12 22.05 -8.85
CA LEU A 760 -27.42 22.62 -10.16
C LEU A 760 -28.82 22.23 -10.63
N SER A 761 -29.41 23.11 -11.43
CA SER A 761 -30.66 22.92 -12.15
C SER A 761 -30.42 22.82 -13.66
N PRO A 762 -31.29 22.16 -14.44
CA PRO A 762 -31.15 22.11 -15.90
C PRO A 762 -31.09 23.49 -16.57
N SER A 763 -31.72 24.50 -15.98
CA SER A 763 -31.61 25.90 -16.43
C SER A 763 -30.20 26.48 -16.31
N ASP A 764 -29.37 25.97 -15.40
CA ASP A 764 -27.97 26.41 -15.28
C ASP A 764 -27.12 26.01 -16.48
N LEU A 765 -27.59 25.09 -17.34
CA LEU A 765 -26.93 24.75 -18.60
C LEU A 765 -27.28 25.70 -19.75
N ILE A 766 -28.30 26.54 -19.61
CA ILE A 766 -28.69 27.45 -20.68
C ILE A 766 -27.61 28.53 -20.84
N GLY A 767 -27.13 28.71 -22.07
CA GLY A 767 -26.08 29.68 -22.36
C GLY A 767 -25.31 29.39 -23.63
N SER A 768 -24.35 30.27 -23.91
CA SER A 768 -23.38 30.10 -25.00
C SER A 768 -22.11 29.45 -24.47
N TYR A 769 -21.57 28.56 -25.29
CA TYR A 769 -20.41 27.75 -25.00
C TYR A 769 -19.44 27.88 -26.17
N VAL A 770 -18.18 28.18 -25.90
CA VAL A 770 -17.18 28.40 -26.94
C VAL A 770 -16.02 27.47 -26.65
N TYR A 771 -15.71 26.61 -27.62
CA TYR A 771 -14.51 25.80 -27.58
C TYR A 771 -13.30 26.70 -27.34
N GLU A 772 -12.38 26.30 -26.45
CA GLU A 772 -11.27 27.16 -26.04
C GLU A 772 -10.40 27.65 -27.22
N ASN A 773 -10.31 26.86 -28.31
CA ASN A 773 -9.59 27.22 -29.55
C ASN A 773 -10.48 27.13 -30.80
N PRO A 774 -11.41 28.09 -31.01
CA PRO A 774 -12.45 27.94 -32.01
C PRO A 774 -11.91 28.17 -33.44
N SER A 775 -11.56 27.09 -34.16
CA SER A 775 -11.13 27.13 -35.56
C SER A 775 -12.26 27.15 -36.60
N ASN A 776 -13.50 26.81 -36.22
CA ASN A 776 -14.64 26.81 -37.16
C ASN A 776 -15.98 26.99 -36.42
N ASP A 777 -17.08 27.13 -37.17
CA ASP A 777 -18.41 27.41 -36.60
C ASP A 777 -19.03 26.26 -35.78
N TRP A 778 -18.48 25.04 -35.83
CA TRP A 778 -18.89 23.95 -34.94
C TRP A 778 -18.36 24.11 -33.52
N HIS A 779 -17.30 24.90 -33.34
CA HIS A 779 -16.69 25.19 -32.04
C HIS A 779 -17.47 26.21 -31.20
N TYR A 780 -18.58 26.71 -31.71
CA TYR A 780 -19.49 27.57 -30.99
C TYR A 780 -20.78 26.82 -30.78
N GLY A 781 -21.19 26.70 -29.52
CA GLY A 781 -22.42 26.03 -29.10
C GLY A 781 -23.33 26.95 -28.31
N GLN A 782 -24.61 26.66 -28.35
CA GLN A 782 -25.61 27.24 -27.48
C GLN A 782 -26.50 26.13 -26.98
N ILE A 783 -26.67 26.04 -25.65
CA ILE A 783 -27.72 25.22 -25.05
C ILE A 783 -28.91 26.11 -24.78
N TYR A 784 -30.09 25.68 -25.23
CA TYR A 784 -31.35 26.36 -25.00
C TYR A 784 -32.49 25.37 -24.76
N GLU A 785 -33.55 25.83 -24.11
CA GLU A 785 -34.73 25.03 -23.81
C GLU A 785 -35.86 25.33 -24.80
N LYS A 786 -36.56 24.30 -25.26
CA LYS A 786 -37.78 24.43 -26.05
C LYS A 786 -38.75 23.29 -25.75
N GLY A 787 -39.89 23.60 -25.13
CA GLY A 787 -40.93 22.62 -24.83
C GLY A 787 -40.52 21.57 -23.80
N GLY A 788 -39.77 21.97 -22.75
CA GLY A 788 -39.29 21.08 -21.70
C GLY A 788 -38.13 20.16 -22.10
N LYS A 789 -37.57 20.36 -23.30
CA LYS A 789 -36.40 19.65 -23.82
C LYS A 789 -35.25 20.63 -24.05
N TYR A 790 -34.02 20.14 -23.92
CA TYR A 790 -32.82 20.93 -24.13
C TYR A 790 -32.18 20.60 -25.48
N PHE A 791 -31.61 21.60 -26.12
CA PHE A 791 -31.00 21.46 -27.44
C PHE A 791 -29.64 22.13 -27.45
N TRP A 792 -28.66 21.44 -28.02
CA TRP A 792 -27.41 22.06 -28.45
C TRP A 792 -27.57 22.57 -29.87
N LYS A 793 -27.10 23.79 -30.14
CA LYS A 793 -27.06 24.38 -31.48
C LYS A 793 -25.71 25.04 -31.73
N ASN A 794 -25.10 24.76 -32.88
CA ASN A 794 -23.85 25.40 -33.29
C ASN A 794 -24.06 26.61 -34.21
N ARG A 795 -22.98 27.33 -34.55
CA ARG A 795 -23.06 28.49 -35.46
C ARG A 795 -23.33 28.14 -36.92
N THR A 796 -23.10 26.89 -37.34
CA THR A 796 -23.53 26.42 -38.68
C THR A 796 -25.04 26.17 -38.76
N GLY A 797 -25.76 26.28 -37.64
CA GLY A 797 -27.21 26.10 -37.54
C GLY A 797 -27.64 24.65 -37.30
N VAL A 798 -26.69 23.72 -37.21
CA VAL A 798 -26.96 22.33 -36.84
C VAL A 798 -27.33 22.27 -35.35
N GLN A 799 -28.38 21.53 -35.04
CA GLN A 799 -28.87 21.38 -33.68
C GLN A 799 -29.35 19.96 -33.40
N TRP A 800 -29.30 19.55 -32.14
CA TRP A 800 -29.79 18.26 -31.70
C TRP A 800 -30.21 18.28 -30.23
N GLU A 801 -31.06 17.32 -29.85
CA GLU A 801 -31.57 17.18 -28.48
C GLU A 801 -30.49 16.65 -27.54
N VAL A 802 -30.43 17.23 -26.36
CA VAL A 802 -29.55 16.83 -25.27
C VAL A 802 -30.34 16.70 -23.97
N THR A 803 -29.94 15.76 -23.12
CA THR A 803 -30.61 15.48 -21.85
C THR A 803 -29.68 15.82 -20.68
N PRO A 804 -30.00 16.83 -19.86
CA PRO A 804 -29.25 17.12 -18.64
C PRO A 804 -29.29 15.95 -17.65
N MET A 805 -28.12 15.44 -17.27
CA MET A 805 -27.96 14.40 -16.24
C MET A 805 -27.03 14.93 -15.15
N LEU A 806 -27.50 15.96 -14.44
CA LEU A 806 -26.69 16.76 -13.51
C LEU A 806 -26.12 15.94 -12.36
N SER A 807 -26.88 14.98 -11.80
CA SER A 807 -26.40 14.07 -10.75
C SER A 807 -25.23 13.19 -11.19
N GLU A 808 -25.06 13.02 -12.49
CA GLU A 808 -23.97 12.27 -13.12
C GLU A 808 -22.90 13.21 -13.71
N GLY A 809 -23.05 14.52 -13.51
CA GLY A 809 -22.12 15.53 -14.00
C GLY A 809 -22.06 15.63 -15.52
N MET A 810 -23.11 15.24 -16.24
CA MET A 810 -23.07 15.18 -17.70
C MET A 810 -24.31 15.75 -18.37
N VAL A 811 -24.20 16.01 -19.67
CA VAL A 811 -25.29 16.31 -20.57
C VAL A 811 -25.25 15.29 -21.70
N LYS A 812 -26.23 14.39 -21.68
CA LYS A 812 -26.28 13.23 -22.58
C LYS A 812 -26.71 13.63 -23.97
N ASN A 813 -26.00 13.14 -24.99
CA ASN A 813 -26.48 13.25 -26.36
C ASN A 813 -27.50 12.14 -26.65
N GLU A 814 -28.62 12.52 -27.23
CA GLU A 814 -29.64 11.54 -27.62
C GLU A 814 -29.19 10.70 -28.83
N SER A 815 -29.88 9.59 -29.07
CA SER A 815 -29.46 8.57 -30.05
C SER A 815 -29.61 9.01 -31.53
N ALA A 816 -30.37 10.06 -31.81
CA ALA A 816 -30.63 10.59 -33.15
C ALA A 816 -29.75 11.81 -33.52
N THR A 817 -28.49 11.81 -33.09
CA THR A 817 -27.61 13.01 -33.13
C THR A 817 -26.38 12.79 -34.02
N TYR A 818 -25.64 13.87 -34.30
CA TYR A 818 -24.40 13.82 -35.09
C TYR A 818 -23.24 13.10 -34.37
N TYR A 819 -23.35 12.90 -33.05
CA TYR A 819 -22.33 12.27 -32.21
C TYR A 819 -22.93 11.19 -31.29
N PRO A 820 -23.51 10.12 -31.86
CA PRO A 820 -24.18 9.10 -31.07
C PRO A 820 -23.19 8.42 -30.12
N GLY A 821 -23.57 8.33 -28.84
CA GLY A 821 -22.76 7.70 -27.80
C GLY A 821 -21.65 8.56 -27.20
N LYS A 822 -21.49 9.83 -27.61
CA LYS A 822 -20.56 10.78 -26.96
C LYS A 822 -21.34 11.79 -26.15
N ASN A 823 -21.10 11.90 -24.84
CA ASN A 823 -21.79 12.87 -23.97
C ASN A 823 -20.92 14.11 -23.72
N PHE A 824 -21.56 15.20 -23.29
CA PHE A 824 -20.84 16.33 -22.71
C PHE A 824 -20.62 16.09 -21.22
N THR A 825 -19.49 16.52 -20.69
CA THR A 825 -19.23 16.48 -19.24
C THR A 825 -19.18 17.88 -18.66
N ILE A 826 -19.83 18.10 -17.52
CA ILE A 826 -19.95 19.39 -16.86
C ILE A 826 -18.69 19.69 -16.06
N SER A 827 -18.08 20.84 -16.32
CA SER A 827 -17.02 21.39 -15.45
C SER A 827 -17.59 22.46 -14.55
N LEU A 828 -17.24 22.42 -13.27
CA LEU A 828 -17.65 23.38 -12.26
C LEU A 828 -16.62 24.51 -12.09
N LYS A 829 -17.09 25.69 -11.72
CA LYS A 829 -16.22 26.82 -11.38
C LYS A 829 -15.45 26.51 -10.09
N ALA A 830 -14.20 26.97 -10.05
CA ALA A 830 -13.41 27.02 -8.84
C ALA A 830 -13.19 28.48 -8.42
N ASP A 831 -13.18 28.76 -7.12
CA ASP A 831 -12.73 30.06 -6.60
C ASP A 831 -11.20 30.20 -6.63
N THR A 832 -10.68 31.32 -6.14
CA THR A 832 -9.24 31.63 -6.12
C THR A 832 -8.42 30.69 -5.22
N ASP A 833 -9.08 30.06 -4.24
CA ASP A 833 -8.47 29.10 -3.32
C ASP A 833 -8.63 27.65 -3.83
N GLY A 834 -9.31 27.47 -4.95
CA GLY A 834 -9.56 26.17 -5.58
C GLY A 834 -10.73 25.40 -5.00
N ASN A 835 -11.59 26.04 -4.20
CA ASN A 835 -12.84 25.43 -3.77
C ASN A 835 -13.82 25.42 -4.94
N ILE A 836 -14.44 24.27 -5.16
CA ILE A 836 -15.41 24.09 -6.23
C ILE A 836 -16.74 24.71 -5.81
N LEU A 837 -17.34 25.46 -6.73
CA LEU A 837 -18.60 26.15 -6.56
C LEU A 837 -19.72 25.39 -7.31
N PRO A 838 -20.98 25.43 -6.85
CA PRO A 838 -22.13 24.88 -7.57
C PRO A 838 -22.51 25.79 -8.75
N ALA A 839 -21.58 26.01 -9.68
CA ALA A 839 -21.77 26.85 -10.86
C ALA A 839 -20.99 26.27 -12.04
N ILE A 840 -21.59 26.28 -13.23
CA ILE A 840 -20.98 25.70 -14.44
C ILE A 840 -19.92 26.64 -15.01
N ASP A 841 -18.72 26.11 -15.21
CA ASP A 841 -17.60 26.77 -15.90
C ASP A 841 -17.60 26.52 -17.41
N GLY A 842 -17.99 25.31 -17.82
CA GLY A 842 -18.02 24.89 -19.21
C GLY A 842 -18.37 23.42 -19.37
N LEU A 843 -18.21 22.90 -20.59
CA LEU A 843 -18.53 21.52 -20.95
C LEU A 843 -17.36 20.87 -21.72
N TYR A 844 -16.95 19.67 -21.33
CA TYR A 844 -16.03 18.85 -22.15
C TYR A 844 -16.83 18.08 -23.19
N PHE A 845 -16.36 18.09 -24.42
CA PHE A 845 -16.97 17.32 -25.49
C PHE A 845 -15.96 16.94 -26.57
N SER A 846 -15.92 15.65 -26.90
CA SER A 846 -15.08 15.11 -27.99
C SER A 846 -13.59 15.48 -27.88
N GLY A 847 -13.06 15.50 -26.65
CA GLY A 847 -11.64 15.74 -26.39
C GLY A 847 -11.22 17.20 -26.20
N GLY A 848 -12.15 18.15 -26.16
CA GLY A 848 -11.80 19.51 -25.74
C GLY A 848 -12.94 20.25 -25.03
N PHE A 849 -12.59 21.42 -24.50
CA PHE A 849 -13.43 22.16 -23.56
C PHE A 849 -14.16 23.31 -24.23
N TYR A 850 -15.45 23.41 -23.94
CA TYR A 850 -16.32 24.50 -24.34
C TYR A 850 -16.61 25.38 -23.13
N LYS A 851 -15.90 26.51 -23.04
CA LYS A 851 -16.04 27.49 -21.98
C LYS A 851 -17.40 28.19 -22.05
N ARG A 852 -18.13 28.22 -20.94
CA ARG A 852 -19.37 29.00 -20.82
C ARG A 852 -19.05 30.49 -20.86
N GLN A 853 -19.78 31.24 -21.67
CA GLN A 853 -19.63 32.69 -21.85
C GLN A 853 -20.45 33.51 -20.87
#